data_AF-A0A7M2ABT5-F1
#
_entry.id   AF-A0A7M2ABT5-F1
#
_cell.length_a   1.000
_cell.length_b   1.000
_cell.length_c   1.000
_cell.angle_alpha   90.00
_cell.angle_beta   90.00
_cell.angle_gamma   90.00
#
_symmetry.space_group_name_H-M   'P 1'
#
loop_
_entity.id
_entity.type
_entity.pdbx_description
1 polymer ?
#
loop_
_entity_poly.entity_id
_entity_poly.type
_entity_poly.pdbx_seq_one_letter_code
_entity_poly.pdbx_strand_id
1 'polypeptide(L)'
;MTVTSIIDQIRIIEYDPSYAAALADMWNRSNESWGGGTNQRTEDTVRREMESSSNLHVFLAVHENEVVGFCSFAHYRFDEGALYVPLLNVRPDYHGYKVGRNLILNAVRKTVEAGWPRLDLYTWAGNTKAVPMYKKCGFFWEKKDDNVHLMNFIPTILQTEALAPYFEELDWYADSTRELVIEPDGRRERGFDFFEYTWSKGDISLRAEFEKSGRGLTALETPDYEISTEIDDHDLVFGSAYKVRYRIKNRSASELAVEIKGQNNKNIRFALDAARVIAPGETVIVEGEFHLDPVTEEQSQNKTHPVVTSTWLIGGRKAEFRVGVAPKFPAKINAALPVKELYTGIPAELYLNVENNFESEAEFAFDLPEDEFLEWAERSVRFTVPAKGKASVPVSFTLQSYGLYSREVEVTAVPAGRRAVSFTTKLSVLMKGTEGRYGGENGEQWVAVNGAFSLHMSKQDNNMWIEYPGSQHTFWWTYPKLGKPFAEELSKKQAKEVNIYPEGEHQVLEALYESEDFLGLQIKSVVKLSANGIAEFHHEIENTRSAELEENMFLMTSFGFYGNRLILPYQGRYVDMGDAYAGDPGHWDSSQITENWLFCKEAYGACGIYWDPSLKLIRPEYTLGLEHELGRIPAGAVVRTKATVFALNTFAKWQDFRSFARKQRSAFVPTLDNHLELALSGGNPFVSDVLTAELIERKMVPLAGNLELYVQNGGEPEHLAADMELHREDDLRSAQLEFSPAEEKLETEEGEFGWKVRAVYRGEDRVQERNALWYPQTGANVDRVIEEGPAGPVYTVSNGVLSMAAAPGFGSVVHSLKHQGEEWLDSSYPEAAPRSWWNPWYGGLGVGIPGMNGFSRQLEQRSAAWTEQKDNHGNIWKGIQITTRIEKHEANRGITVHQHYLMLPGVPVLCELHSVTNESGLALTDYSLTEDHFFKPSSVFADGWLEHPELGRFPLGKVDAGLQLKGLLRVGAVSRKNMLHAVDGYPNQNASAFANNQVLGHSVHQHLPIPNGDTVWMKPTYLILGQIPLSPEDVRDLLKLTFATSTDEKEASHADH
;
A
#
# COMPACT_ATOMS: atom_id res chain seq x y z
N MET A 1 -4.45 -61.19 3.76
CA MET A 1 -4.78 -59.76 3.82
C MET A 1 -4.07 -59.09 2.67
N THR A 2 -4.78 -58.83 1.58
CA THR A 2 -4.28 -58.06 0.43
C THR A 2 -4.22 -56.60 0.87
N VAL A 3 -3.01 -56.04 0.96
CA VAL A 3 -2.81 -54.63 1.29
C VAL A 3 -3.26 -53.81 0.08
N THR A 4 -4.46 -53.24 0.15
CA THR A 4 -4.98 -52.31 -0.86
C THR A 4 -4.08 -51.07 -0.87
N SER A 5 -3.58 -50.65 -2.04
CA SER A 5 -2.72 -49.46 -2.17
C SER A 5 -3.46 -48.22 -1.64
N ILE A 6 -2.76 -47.32 -0.94
CA ILE A 6 -3.33 -46.04 -0.44
C ILE A 6 -4.06 -45.29 -1.55
N ILE A 7 -3.55 -45.34 -2.78
CA ILE A 7 -4.14 -44.69 -3.96
C ILE A 7 -5.57 -45.18 -4.21
N ASP A 8 -5.84 -46.47 -4.02
CA ASP A 8 -7.14 -47.09 -4.29
C ASP A 8 -8.16 -46.82 -3.17
N GLN A 9 -7.71 -46.27 -2.03
CA GLN A 9 -8.54 -45.93 -0.89
C GLN A 9 -9.01 -44.47 -0.90
N ILE A 10 -8.41 -43.61 -1.75
CA ILE A 10 -8.77 -42.18 -1.85
C ILE A 10 -10.00 -42.01 -2.74
N ARG A 11 -11.01 -41.32 -2.23
CA ARG A 11 -12.27 -41.04 -2.93
C ARG A 11 -12.39 -39.56 -3.25
N ILE A 12 -12.86 -39.24 -4.46
CA ILE A 12 -13.24 -37.87 -4.82
C ILE A 12 -14.74 -37.71 -4.55
N ILE A 13 -15.09 -36.72 -3.73
CA ILE A 13 -16.47 -36.41 -3.35
C ILE A 13 -16.74 -34.91 -3.55
N GLU A 14 -18.01 -34.51 -3.60
CA GLU A 14 -18.37 -33.09 -3.53
C GLU A 14 -18.36 -32.61 -2.08
N TYR A 15 -17.96 -31.36 -1.87
CA TYR A 15 -17.95 -30.72 -0.55
C TYR A 15 -19.37 -30.62 0.01
N ASP A 16 -19.46 -30.92 1.29
CA ASP A 16 -20.62 -30.66 2.16
C ASP A 16 -20.09 -29.98 3.44
N PRO A 17 -20.84 -29.07 4.09
CA PRO A 17 -20.40 -28.38 5.29
C PRO A 17 -19.90 -29.29 6.43
N SER A 18 -20.28 -30.58 6.48
CA SER A 18 -19.73 -31.54 7.44
C SER A 18 -18.21 -31.78 7.28
N TYR A 19 -17.60 -31.44 6.14
CA TYR A 19 -16.17 -31.59 5.88
C TYR A 19 -15.34 -30.32 6.17
N ALA A 20 -15.97 -29.23 6.62
CA ALA A 20 -15.28 -27.95 6.84
C ALA A 20 -14.08 -28.09 7.81
N ALA A 21 -14.22 -28.91 8.86
CA ALA A 21 -13.15 -29.18 9.81
C ALA A 21 -11.95 -29.89 9.18
N ALA A 22 -12.21 -30.95 8.41
CA ALA A 22 -11.16 -31.72 7.76
C ALA A 22 -10.44 -30.91 6.67
N LEU A 23 -11.16 -30.03 5.97
CA LEU A 23 -10.57 -29.14 4.97
C LEU A 23 -9.65 -28.07 5.60
N ALA A 24 -9.99 -27.56 6.78
CA ALA A 24 -9.12 -26.65 7.53
C ALA A 24 -7.76 -27.28 7.83
N ASP A 25 -7.76 -28.52 8.36
CA ASP A 25 -6.53 -29.27 8.68
C ASP A 25 -5.63 -29.44 7.45
N MET A 26 -6.24 -29.76 6.30
CA MET A 26 -5.53 -29.96 5.06
C MET A 26 -4.74 -28.71 4.63
N TRP A 27 -5.36 -27.53 4.68
CA TRP A 27 -4.71 -26.28 4.29
C TRP A 27 -3.54 -25.90 5.19
N ASN A 28 -3.70 -26.06 6.50
CA ASN A 28 -2.66 -25.75 7.49
C ASN A 28 -1.39 -26.56 7.29
N ARG A 29 -1.55 -27.84 6.99
CA ARG A 29 -0.45 -28.78 6.79
C ARG A 29 0.26 -28.58 5.44
N SER A 30 -0.18 -27.61 4.64
CA SER A 30 0.40 -27.30 3.33
C SER A 30 1.31 -26.05 3.28
N ASN A 31 1.48 -25.28 4.38
CA ASN A 31 2.20 -23.98 4.40
C ASN A 31 3.65 -23.98 3.90
N GLU A 32 4.43 -25.00 4.21
CA GLU A 32 5.82 -25.09 3.73
C GLU A 32 5.88 -25.09 2.19
N SER A 33 4.81 -25.54 1.51
CA SER A 33 4.69 -25.46 0.04
C SER A 33 4.40 -24.04 -0.48
N TRP A 34 4.33 -23.03 0.40
CA TRP A 34 3.97 -21.64 0.12
C TRP A 34 4.94 -20.59 0.73
N GLY A 35 6.26 -20.89 0.86
CA GLY A 35 7.31 -19.88 1.17
C GLY A 35 7.84 -19.84 2.61
N GLY A 36 7.40 -20.77 3.46
CA GLY A 36 7.65 -20.70 4.89
C GLY A 36 6.79 -19.62 5.54
N GLY A 37 7.15 -19.23 6.76
CA GLY A 37 6.28 -18.39 7.59
C GLY A 37 5.25 -19.21 8.37
N THR A 38 4.31 -18.53 9.01
CA THR A 38 3.61 -19.06 10.19
C THR A 38 2.06 -18.95 10.17
N ASN A 39 1.37 -18.97 9.00
CA ASN A 39 -0.10 -18.73 8.86
C ASN A 39 -1.03 -20.00 9.07
N GLN A 40 -2.32 -19.93 9.46
CA GLN A 40 -3.27 -21.08 9.75
C GLN A 40 -4.78 -20.79 9.42
N ARG A 41 -5.69 -21.81 9.37
CA ARG A 41 -7.16 -21.80 9.02
C ARG A 41 -8.02 -22.74 9.93
N THR A 42 -9.33 -22.51 10.12
CA THR A 42 -10.27 -23.30 11.00
C THR A 42 -11.58 -23.75 10.32
N GLU A 43 -12.35 -24.67 10.95
CA GLU A 43 -13.65 -25.16 10.43
C GLU A 43 -14.60 -24.01 10.07
N ASP A 44 -14.87 -23.09 10.98
CA ASP A 44 -15.81 -21.99 10.76
C ASP A 44 -15.33 -21.02 9.68
N THR A 45 -14.02 -20.74 9.63
CA THR A 45 -13.46 -19.89 8.56
C THR A 45 -13.65 -20.53 7.20
N VAL A 46 -13.43 -21.84 7.10
CA VAL A 46 -13.67 -22.62 5.88
C VAL A 46 -15.15 -22.63 5.53
N ARG A 47 -16.05 -22.83 6.51
CA ARG A 47 -17.51 -22.85 6.29
C ARG A 47 -18.00 -21.53 5.70
N ARG A 48 -17.60 -20.39 6.28
CA ARG A 48 -17.93 -19.04 5.78
C ARG A 48 -17.30 -18.75 4.42
N GLU A 49 -16.04 -19.16 4.21
CA GLU A 49 -15.36 -19.03 2.92
C GLU A 49 -16.11 -19.83 1.83
N MET A 50 -16.60 -21.03 2.15
CA MET A 50 -17.36 -21.86 1.20
C MET A 50 -18.78 -21.31 0.95
N GLU A 51 -19.49 -20.83 1.97
CA GLU A 51 -20.84 -20.23 1.85
C GLU A 51 -20.83 -18.95 1.00
N SER A 52 -19.77 -18.15 1.11
CA SER A 52 -19.59 -16.91 0.35
C SER A 52 -18.94 -17.15 -1.02
N SER A 53 -18.53 -18.39 -1.32
CA SER A 53 -17.82 -18.69 -2.57
C SER A 53 -18.74 -18.66 -3.78
N SER A 54 -18.19 -18.26 -4.92
CA SER A 54 -18.89 -18.29 -6.22
C SER A 54 -18.61 -19.55 -7.03
N ASN A 55 -18.19 -20.63 -6.35
CA ASN A 55 -17.89 -21.91 -6.98
C ASN A 55 -19.18 -22.61 -7.39
N LEU A 56 -19.18 -23.21 -8.58
CA LEU A 56 -20.24 -24.11 -9.04
C LEU A 56 -20.17 -25.45 -8.31
N HIS A 57 -18.96 -25.98 -8.13
CA HIS A 57 -18.68 -27.20 -7.40
C HIS A 57 -17.37 -27.06 -6.62
N VAL A 58 -17.24 -27.84 -5.55
CA VAL A 58 -15.98 -28.04 -4.82
C VAL A 58 -15.78 -29.53 -4.65
N PHE A 59 -14.63 -30.03 -5.11
CA PHE A 59 -14.26 -31.44 -5.04
C PHE A 59 -13.21 -31.65 -3.94
N LEU A 60 -13.45 -32.63 -3.08
CA LEU A 60 -12.53 -33.06 -2.03
C LEU A 60 -11.95 -34.42 -2.36
N ALA A 61 -10.66 -34.61 -2.10
CA ALA A 61 -10.05 -35.93 -2.04
C ALA A 61 -9.99 -36.38 -0.59
N VAL A 62 -10.63 -37.50 -0.28
CA VAL A 62 -10.76 -38.03 1.08
C VAL A 62 -10.08 -39.39 1.20
N HIS A 63 -9.19 -39.53 2.17
CA HIS A 63 -8.58 -40.79 2.57
C HIS A 63 -9.07 -41.16 3.97
N GLU A 64 -9.76 -42.28 4.11
CA GLU A 64 -10.51 -42.64 5.32
C GLU A 64 -11.50 -41.52 5.71
N ASN A 65 -11.20 -40.75 6.76
CA ASN A 65 -11.99 -39.61 7.23
C ASN A 65 -11.27 -38.26 7.07
N GLU A 66 -10.07 -38.23 6.48
CA GLU A 66 -9.27 -37.01 6.30
C GLU A 66 -9.41 -36.42 4.89
N VAL A 67 -9.53 -35.10 4.79
CA VAL A 67 -9.39 -34.39 3.52
C VAL A 67 -7.90 -34.22 3.23
N VAL A 68 -7.46 -34.71 2.07
CA VAL A 68 -6.05 -34.73 1.67
C VAL A 68 -5.79 -33.90 0.41
N GLY A 69 -6.85 -33.44 -0.25
CA GLY A 69 -6.78 -32.51 -1.36
C GLY A 69 -8.12 -31.79 -1.61
N PHE A 70 -8.03 -30.65 -2.28
CA PHE A 70 -9.13 -29.72 -2.54
C PHE A 70 -9.01 -29.17 -3.96
N CYS A 71 -10.14 -29.10 -4.67
CA CYS A 71 -10.25 -28.46 -5.98
C CYS A 71 -11.57 -27.69 -6.08
N SER A 72 -11.51 -26.36 -6.27
CA SER A 72 -12.70 -25.57 -6.58
C SER A 72 -12.98 -25.51 -8.08
N PHE A 73 -14.23 -25.29 -8.47
CA PHE A 73 -14.70 -25.30 -9.85
C PHE A 73 -15.78 -24.24 -10.05
N ALA A 74 -15.62 -23.33 -11.01
CA ALA A 74 -16.45 -22.13 -11.17
C ALA A 74 -16.64 -21.72 -12.64
N HIS A 75 -17.46 -20.70 -12.90
CA HIS A 75 -17.47 -20.04 -14.21
C HIS A 75 -16.19 -19.27 -14.44
N TYR A 76 -15.65 -19.33 -15.66
CA TYR A 76 -14.62 -18.40 -16.07
C TYR A 76 -15.27 -17.05 -16.38
N ARG A 77 -14.91 -16.00 -15.63
CA ARG A 77 -15.58 -14.68 -15.73
C ARG A 77 -14.96 -13.73 -16.75
N PHE A 78 -13.79 -14.06 -17.27
CA PHE A 78 -13.02 -13.16 -18.14
C PHE A 78 -13.24 -13.43 -19.64
N ASP A 79 -13.86 -14.56 -20.01
CA ASP A 79 -14.12 -14.96 -21.40
C ASP A 79 -15.42 -15.78 -21.51
N GLU A 80 -15.96 -15.90 -22.72
CA GLU A 80 -17.11 -16.74 -23.03
C GLU A 80 -16.73 -18.23 -23.19
N GLY A 81 -17.70 -19.12 -22.94
CA GLY A 81 -17.58 -20.54 -23.27
C GLY A 81 -16.56 -21.35 -22.45
N ALA A 82 -16.23 -20.97 -21.20
CA ALA A 82 -15.33 -21.75 -20.35
C ALA A 82 -15.75 -21.88 -18.89
N LEU A 83 -15.38 -23.00 -18.29
CA LEU A 83 -15.35 -23.21 -16.84
C LEU A 83 -13.91 -23.06 -16.32
N TYR A 84 -13.75 -22.95 -15.00
CA TYR A 84 -12.50 -22.53 -14.37
C TYR A 84 -12.19 -23.31 -13.10
N VAL A 85 -10.90 -23.59 -12.82
CA VAL A 85 -10.40 -24.14 -11.54
C VAL A 85 -9.67 -23.03 -10.76
N PRO A 86 -10.30 -22.39 -9.75
CA PRO A 86 -9.67 -21.33 -8.97
C PRO A 86 -8.52 -21.77 -8.08
N LEU A 87 -8.63 -22.94 -7.45
CA LEU A 87 -7.64 -23.43 -6.51
C LEU A 87 -7.56 -24.96 -6.56
N LEU A 88 -6.34 -25.47 -6.69
CA LEU A 88 -5.98 -26.85 -6.42
C LEU A 88 -4.96 -26.86 -5.28
N ASN A 89 -5.23 -27.61 -4.20
CA ASN A 89 -4.28 -27.80 -3.11
C ASN A 89 -4.25 -29.28 -2.69
N VAL A 90 -3.06 -29.78 -2.40
CA VAL A 90 -2.82 -31.14 -1.92
C VAL A 90 -1.78 -31.09 -0.81
N ARG A 91 -2.06 -31.80 0.28
CA ARG A 91 -1.17 -31.91 1.44
C ARG A 91 0.21 -32.46 1.02
N PRO A 92 1.35 -31.90 1.51
CA PRO A 92 2.69 -32.28 1.04
C PRO A 92 3.03 -33.76 1.22
N ASP A 93 2.58 -34.38 2.30
CA ASP A 93 2.73 -35.82 2.58
C ASP A 93 1.91 -36.74 1.65
N TYR A 94 0.94 -36.18 0.91
CA TYR A 94 0.19 -36.89 -0.14
C TYR A 94 0.64 -36.57 -1.57
N HIS A 95 1.74 -35.83 -1.73
CA HIS A 95 2.36 -35.66 -3.04
C HIS A 95 2.89 -37.01 -3.54
N GLY A 96 2.70 -37.30 -4.84
CA GLY A 96 3.06 -38.58 -5.44
C GLY A 96 1.94 -39.64 -5.45
N TYR A 97 0.87 -39.49 -4.66
CA TYR A 97 -0.27 -40.43 -4.64
C TYR A 97 -1.38 -40.10 -5.65
N LYS A 98 -1.07 -39.30 -6.69
CA LYS A 98 -1.99 -38.95 -7.79
C LYS A 98 -3.28 -38.21 -7.38
N VAL A 99 -3.33 -37.61 -6.19
CA VAL A 99 -4.48 -36.86 -5.66
C VAL A 99 -4.85 -35.68 -6.56
N GLY A 100 -3.91 -34.76 -6.80
CA GLY A 100 -4.17 -33.57 -7.63
C GLY A 100 -4.61 -33.92 -9.05
N ARG A 101 -4.02 -34.99 -9.63
CA ARG A 101 -4.44 -35.52 -10.93
C ARG A 101 -5.90 -35.96 -10.93
N ASN A 102 -6.32 -36.76 -9.96
CA ASN A 102 -7.68 -37.30 -9.93
C ASN A 102 -8.74 -36.20 -9.73
N LEU A 103 -8.43 -35.16 -8.95
CA LEU A 103 -9.27 -33.97 -8.79
C LEU A 103 -9.47 -33.23 -10.12
N ILE A 104 -8.40 -33.00 -10.87
CA ILE A 104 -8.48 -32.34 -12.19
C ILE A 104 -9.23 -33.19 -13.22
N LEU A 105 -8.99 -34.51 -13.26
CA LEU A 105 -9.74 -35.42 -14.14
C LEU A 105 -11.25 -35.38 -13.86
N ASN A 106 -11.64 -35.25 -12.59
CA ASN A 106 -13.04 -35.10 -12.21
C ASN A 106 -13.62 -33.76 -12.73
N ALA A 107 -12.86 -32.67 -12.63
CA ALA A 107 -13.27 -31.37 -13.17
C ALA A 107 -13.47 -31.42 -14.70
N VAL A 108 -12.56 -32.06 -15.45
CA VAL A 108 -12.69 -32.23 -16.92
C VAL A 108 -13.97 -33.01 -17.27
N ARG A 109 -14.24 -34.11 -16.56
CA ARG A 109 -15.46 -34.90 -16.75
C ARG A 109 -16.71 -34.06 -16.52
N LYS A 110 -16.74 -33.28 -15.43
CA LYS A 110 -17.88 -32.42 -15.11
C LYS A 110 -18.12 -31.36 -16.18
N THR A 111 -17.06 -30.81 -16.77
CA THR A 111 -17.16 -29.88 -17.91
C THR A 111 -17.81 -30.54 -19.14
N VAL A 112 -17.44 -31.78 -19.47
CA VAL A 112 -18.03 -32.55 -20.58
C VAL A 112 -19.52 -32.82 -20.32
N GLU A 113 -19.87 -33.30 -19.13
CA GLU A 113 -21.26 -33.58 -18.72
C GLU A 113 -22.14 -32.34 -18.79
N ALA A 114 -21.58 -31.17 -18.47
CA ALA A 114 -22.28 -29.89 -18.52
C ALA A 114 -22.41 -29.30 -19.93
N GLY A 115 -21.84 -29.95 -20.96
CA GLY A 115 -21.89 -29.48 -22.35
C GLY A 115 -21.02 -28.25 -22.64
N TRP A 116 -20.03 -27.95 -21.78
CA TRP A 116 -19.14 -26.82 -21.96
C TRP A 116 -17.94 -27.23 -22.83
N PRO A 117 -17.46 -26.36 -23.73
CA PRO A 117 -16.41 -26.74 -24.67
C PRO A 117 -15.00 -26.71 -24.06
N ARG A 118 -14.80 -26.02 -22.92
CA ARG A 118 -13.48 -25.71 -22.37
C ARG A 118 -13.42 -25.62 -20.84
N LEU A 119 -12.28 -25.98 -20.26
CA LEU A 119 -11.91 -25.80 -18.84
C LEU A 119 -10.54 -25.14 -18.69
N ASP A 120 -10.45 -24.08 -17.88
CA ASP A 120 -9.25 -23.25 -17.73
C ASP A 120 -8.74 -23.18 -16.27
N LEU A 121 -7.47 -22.83 -16.05
CA LEU A 121 -6.88 -22.56 -14.72
C LEU A 121 -5.65 -21.63 -14.78
N TYR A 122 -5.28 -20.99 -13.65
CA TYR A 122 -4.01 -20.24 -13.52
C TYR A 122 -3.02 -20.87 -12.52
N THR A 123 -1.72 -20.61 -12.69
CA THR A 123 -0.64 -20.97 -11.75
C THR A 123 0.53 -19.96 -11.84
N TRP A 124 1.63 -20.20 -11.13
CA TRP A 124 2.91 -19.47 -11.28
C TRP A 124 3.98 -20.33 -11.96
N ALA A 125 4.92 -19.68 -12.67
CA ALA A 125 5.95 -20.37 -13.47
C ALA A 125 6.90 -21.25 -12.64
N GLY A 126 7.10 -20.94 -11.35
CA GLY A 126 7.89 -21.73 -10.41
C GLY A 126 7.23 -23.03 -9.92
N ASN A 127 5.99 -23.34 -10.34
CA ASN A 127 5.27 -24.54 -9.94
C ASN A 127 5.67 -25.77 -10.78
N THR A 128 6.96 -26.11 -10.78
CA THR A 128 7.55 -27.17 -11.61
C THR A 128 7.01 -28.57 -11.31
N LYS A 129 6.34 -28.76 -10.16
CA LYS A 129 5.67 -30.03 -9.80
C LYS A 129 4.29 -30.19 -10.43
N ALA A 130 3.46 -29.14 -10.44
CA ALA A 130 2.06 -29.26 -10.88
C ALA A 130 1.88 -29.13 -12.40
N VAL A 131 2.71 -28.33 -13.08
CA VAL A 131 2.59 -28.08 -14.52
C VAL A 131 2.60 -29.35 -15.38
N PRO A 132 3.54 -30.32 -15.19
CA PRO A 132 3.49 -31.59 -15.94
C PRO A 132 2.19 -32.37 -15.75
N MET A 133 1.62 -32.33 -14.54
CA MET A 133 0.36 -33.01 -14.22
C MET A 133 -0.81 -32.34 -14.93
N TYR A 134 -0.90 -31.00 -14.91
CA TYR A 134 -1.93 -30.27 -15.65
C TYR A 134 -1.85 -30.58 -17.15
N LYS A 135 -0.66 -30.55 -17.73
CA LYS A 135 -0.47 -30.87 -19.15
C LYS A 135 -0.89 -32.30 -19.48
N LYS A 136 -0.55 -33.28 -18.64
CA LYS A 136 -1.02 -34.67 -18.84
C LYS A 136 -2.54 -34.79 -18.77
N CYS A 137 -3.21 -33.94 -17.99
CA CYS A 137 -4.68 -33.89 -17.92
C CYS A 137 -5.34 -33.13 -19.08
N GLY A 138 -4.57 -32.76 -20.11
CA GLY A 138 -5.08 -32.14 -21.33
C GLY A 138 -4.92 -30.63 -21.40
N PHE A 139 -4.31 -29.98 -20.40
CA PHE A 139 -4.13 -28.54 -20.45
C PHE A 139 -2.97 -28.14 -21.37
N PHE A 140 -3.12 -27.02 -22.06
CA PHE A 140 -2.07 -26.30 -22.77
C PHE A 140 -1.71 -25.05 -22.01
N TRP A 141 -0.42 -24.86 -21.73
CA TRP A 141 0.11 -23.63 -21.16
C TRP A 141 0.14 -22.56 -22.25
N GLU A 142 -0.69 -21.53 -22.11
CA GLU A 142 -0.70 -20.37 -22.98
C GLU A 142 0.61 -19.58 -22.92
N LYS A 143 1.15 -19.23 -24.09
CA LYS A 143 2.30 -18.34 -24.18
C LYS A 143 1.89 -16.88 -23.92
N LYS A 144 2.22 -16.37 -22.73
CA LYS A 144 2.08 -14.96 -22.31
C LYS A 144 2.94 -14.62 -21.09
N ASP A 145 3.18 -13.34 -20.87
CA ASP A 145 4.19 -12.83 -19.93
C ASP A 145 3.65 -12.40 -18.56
N ASP A 146 2.33 -12.19 -18.43
CA ASP A 146 1.68 -11.61 -17.25
C ASP A 146 1.34 -12.65 -16.17
N ASN A 147 1.04 -13.88 -16.57
CA ASN A 147 0.73 -15.00 -15.67
C ASN A 147 0.75 -16.34 -16.43
N VAL A 148 0.66 -17.46 -15.71
CA VAL A 148 0.55 -18.80 -16.33
C VAL A 148 -0.92 -19.19 -16.42
N HIS A 149 -1.50 -19.10 -17.62
CA HIS A 149 -2.86 -19.55 -17.92
C HIS A 149 -2.83 -20.86 -18.71
N LEU A 150 -3.69 -21.79 -18.34
CA LEU A 150 -3.76 -23.15 -18.86
C LEU A 150 -5.17 -23.42 -19.37
N MET A 151 -5.31 -23.90 -20.61
CA MET A 151 -6.60 -24.20 -21.26
C MET A 151 -6.74 -25.67 -21.63
N ASN A 152 -7.94 -26.22 -21.47
CA ASN A 152 -8.23 -27.62 -21.80
C ASN A 152 -9.39 -27.75 -22.80
N PHE A 153 -9.12 -28.31 -23.98
CA PHE A 153 -10.09 -28.53 -25.06
C PHE A 153 -10.53 -29.99 -25.21
N ILE A 154 -10.11 -30.89 -24.32
CA ILE A 154 -10.63 -32.27 -24.25
C ILE A 154 -12.17 -32.29 -24.19
N PRO A 155 -12.86 -31.37 -23.47
CA PRO A 155 -14.31 -31.36 -23.51
C PRO A 155 -14.90 -31.23 -24.92
N THR A 156 -14.32 -30.40 -25.79
CA THR A 156 -14.76 -30.27 -27.18
C THR A 156 -14.51 -31.53 -27.99
N ILE A 157 -13.36 -32.19 -27.79
CA ILE A 157 -13.01 -33.45 -28.44
C ILE A 157 -14.04 -34.54 -28.15
N LEU A 158 -14.37 -34.74 -26.87
CA LEU A 158 -15.30 -35.79 -26.44
C LEU A 158 -16.76 -35.51 -26.85
N GLN A 159 -17.09 -34.26 -27.15
CA GLN A 159 -18.42 -33.84 -27.61
C GLN A 159 -18.55 -33.81 -29.15
N THR A 160 -17.47 -34.01 -29.90
CA THR A 160 -17.50 -33.97 -31.37
C THR A 160 -17.95 -35.32 -31.94
N GLU A 161 -19.13 -35.38 -32.56
CA GLU A 161 -19.73 -36.62 -33.09
C GLU A 161 -18.83 -37.37 -34.10
N ALA A 162 -18.08 -36.62 -34.92
CA ALA A 162 -17.13 -37.17 -35.88
C ALA A 162 -15.95 -37.93 -35.23
N LEU A 163 -15.65 -37.66 -33.95
CA LEU A 163 -14.56 -38.32 -33.22
C LEU A 163 -15.01 -39.48 -32.32
N ALA A 164 -16.31 -39.57 -32.02
CA ALA A 164 -16.86 -40.56 -31.09
C ALA A 164 -16.42 -42.02 -31.37
N PRO A 165 -16.37 -42.52 -32.61
CA PRO A 165 -15.96 -43.91 -32.89
C PRO A 165 -14.55 -44.25 -32.42
N TYR A 166 -13.62 -43.29 -32.51
CA TYR A 166 -12.23 -43.54 -32.17
C TYR A 166 -12.02 -43.61 -30.64
N PHE A 167 -12.83 -42.87 -29.88
CA PHE A 167 -12.80 -42.86 -28.41
C PHE A 167 -13.63 -44.00 -27.78
N GLU A 168 -14.22 -44.89 -28.57
CA GLU A 168 -14.69 -46.19 -28.08
C GLU A 168 -13.52 -47.12 -27.74
N GLU A 169 -12.39 -47.00 -28.46
CA GLU A 169 -11.17 -47.78 -28.24
C GLU A 169 -10.05 -47.00 -27.53
N LEU A 170 -9.91 -45.70 -27.83
CA LEU A 170 -8.91 -44.81 -27.22
C LEU A 170 -9.36 -44.25 -25.87
N ASP A 171 -8.47 -44.27 -24.88
CA ASP A 171 -8.60 -43.48 -23.67
C ASP A 171 -7.88 -42.13 -23.85
N TRP A 172 -8.63 -41.03 -23.79
CA TRP A 172 -8.09 -39.69 -24.06
C TRP A 172 -6.94 -39.29 -23.10
N TYR A 173 -6.90 -39.87 -21.90
CA TYR A 173 -5.87 -39.59 -20.89
C TYR A 173 -4.70 -40.58 -20.99
N ALA A 174 -4.99 -41.88 -20.98
CA ALA A 174 -3.99 -42.94 -20.91
C ALA A 174 -3.22 -43.10 -22.22
N ASP A 175 -3.92 -43.07 -23.36
CA ASP A 175 -3.36 -43.32 -24.69
C ASP A 175 -2.80 -42.04 -25.36
N SER A 176 -2.74 -40.92 -24.62
CA SER A 176 -2.14 -39.67 -25.11
C SER A 176 -0.62 -39.78 -25.23
N THR A 177 -0.11 -39.45 -26.42
CA THR A 177 1.31 -39.52 -26.80
C THR A 177 2.03 -38.17 -26.75
N ARG A 178 1.35 -37.12 -26.26
CA ARG A 178 1.91 -35.77 -26.19
C ARG A 178 3.09 -35.70 -25.21
N GLU A 179 4.16 -35.02 -25.62
CA GLU A 179 5.31 -34.73 -24.76
C GLU A 179 4.98 -33.64 -23.73
N LEU A 180 5.47 -33.80 -22.49
CA LEU A 180 5.11 -32.95 -21.35
C LEU A 180 6.29 -32.13 -20.84
N VAL A 181 6.81 -31.24 -21.69
CA VAL A 181 7.84 -30.26 -21.33
C VAL A 181 7.27 -29.14 -20.45
N ILE A 182 8.08 -28.57 -19.55
CA ILE A 182 7.68 -27.50 -18.63
C ILE A 182 7.98 -26.13 -19.26
N GLU A 183 7.24 -25.80 -20.31
CA GLU A 183 7.31 -24.52 -21.05
C GLU A 183 5.94 -24.20 -21.67
N PRO A 184 5.68 -22.97 -22.15
CA PRO A 184 4.46 -22.68 -22.89
C PRO A 184 4.28 -23.60 -24.09
N ASP A 185 3.05 -24.09 -24.30
CA ASP A 185 2.69 -24.95 -25.42
C ASP A 185 2.31 -24.13 -26.67
N GLY A 186 2.30 -24.83 -27.80
CA GLY A 186 1.71 -24.35 -29.04
C GLY A 186 2.73 -24.03 -30.13
N ARG A 187 2.26 -24.14 -31.37
CA ARG A 187 3.03 -23.86 -32.58
C ARG A 187 2.46 -22.60 -33.21
N ARG A 188 3.31 -21.59 -33.42
CA ARG A 188 2.90 -20.35 -34.07
C ARG A 188 3.10 -20.43 -35.58
N GLU A 189 2.05 -20.18 -36.34
CA GLU A 189 2.08 -20.13 -37.82
C GLU A 189 1.10 -19.06 -38.32
N ARG A 190 1.54 -18.17 -39.22
CA ARG A 190 0.70 -17.08 -39.80
C ARG A 190 -0.04 -16.21 -38.76
N GLY A 191 0.57 -16.00 -37.59
CA GLY A 191 -0.03 -15.21 -36.51
C GLY A 191 -0.97 -15.97 -35.58
N PHE A 192 -1.35 -17.21 -35.93
CA PHE A 192 -2.16 -18.09 -35.11
C PHE A 192 -1.27 -18.96 -34.20
N ASP A 193 -1.75 -19.26 -33.01
CA ASP A 193 -1.14 -20.23 -32.10
C ASP A 193 -1.99 -21.51 -32.09
N PHE A 194 -1.39 -22.62 -32.50
CA PHE A 194 -2.05 -23.92 -32.61
C PHE A 194 -1.64 -24.87 -31.50
N PHE A 195 -2.62 -25.56 -30.92
CA PHE A 195 -2.43 -26.59 -29.90
C PHE A 195 -2.80 -27.96 -30.45
N GLU A 196 -1.96 -28.96 -30.17
CA GLU A 196 -2.14 -30.30 -30.74
C GLU A 196 -2.33 -31.35 -29.65
N TYR A 197 -3.36 -32.18 -29.81
CA TYR A 197 -3.48 -33.45 -29.12
C TYR A 197 -3.14 -34.60 -30.05
N THR A 198 -2.40 -35.57 -29.52
CA THR A 198 -2.08 -36.83 -30.22
C THR A 198 -2.36 -38.03 -29.32
N TRP A 199 -2.92 -39.07 -29.94
CA TRP A 199 -3.25 -40.35 -29.29
C TRP A 199 -2.84 -41.52 -30.18
N SER A 200 -2.39 -42.61 -29.56
CA SER A 200 -2.07 -43.86 -30.26
C SER A 200 -2.33 -45.08 -29.39
N LYS A 201 -3.00 -46.09 -29.97
CA LYS A 201 -3.21 -47.40 -29.35
C LYS A 201 -3.36 -48.46 -30.45
N GLY A 202 -2.48 -49.45 -30.47
CA GLY A 202 -2.44 -50.43 -31.55
C GLY A 202 -2.23 -49.73 -32.90
N ASP A 203 -3.13 -49.99 -33.87
CA ASP A 203 -3.09 -49.41 -35.21
C ASP A 203 -3.85 -48.07 -35.32
N ILE A 204 -4.52 -47.62 -34.26
CA ILE A 204 -5.26 -46.35 -34.25
C ILE A 204 -4.32 -45.21 -33.85
N SER A 205 -4.26 -44.18 -34.70
CA SER A 205 -3.55 -42.93 -34.45
C SER A 205 -4.46 -41.75 -34.78
N LEU A 206 -4.56 -40.78 -33.87
CA LEU A 206 -5.45 -39.61 -34.01
C LEU A 206 -4.71 -38.33 -33.62
N ARG A 207 -4.86 -37.28 -34.44
CA ARG A 207 -4.39 -35.91 -34.15
C ARG A 207 -5.55 -34.93 -34.26
N ALA A 208 -5.68 -34.03 -33.29
CA ALA A 208 -6.61 -32.92 -33.34
C ALA A 208 -5.89 -31.61 -33.01
N GLU A 209 -6.13 -30.58 -33.81
CA GLU A 209 -5.49 -29.27 -33.70
C GLU A 209 -6.53 -28.20 -33.37
N PHE A 210 -6.23 -27.34 -32.39
CA PHE A 210 -7.05 -26.20 -31.99
C PHE A 210 -6.30 -24.90 -32.20
N GLU A 211 -7.02 -23.85 -32.57
CA GLU A 211 -6.49 -22.49 -32.65
C GLU A 211 -6.90 -21.67 -31.42
N LYS A 212 -5.92 -20.96 -30.84
CA LYS A 212 -6.03 -20.27 -29.55
C LYS A 212 -7.12 -19.20 -29.52
N SER A 213 -7.14 -18.26 -30.46
CA SER A 213 -7.98 -17.05 -30.39
C SER A 213 -9.47 -17.32 -30.61
N GLY A 214 -9.79 -18.28 -31.49
CA GLY A 214 -11.13 -18.77 -31.74
C GLY A 214 -11.57 -19.88 -30.80
N ARG A 215 -10.67 -20.41 -29.97
CA ARG A 215 -10.89 -21.51 -29.00
C ARG A 215 -11.48 -22.76 -29.67
N GLY A 216 -11.09 -23.03 -30.92
CA GLY A 216 -11.83 -23.91 -31.81
C GLY A 216 -10.98 -24.90 -32.58
N LEU A 217 -11.59 -26.00 -33.01
CA LEU A 217 -10.96 -27.05 -33.81
C LEU A 217 -10.65 -26.55 -35.23
N THR A 218 -9.43 -26.79 -35.72
CA THR A 218 -8.96 -26.32 -37.04
C THR A 218 -8.48 -27.44 -37.95
N ALA A 219 -7.99 -28.54 -37.39
CA ALA A 219 -7.57 -29.70 -38.15
C ALA A 219 -7.85 -31.02 -37.42
N LEU A 220 -8.09 -32.07 -38.21
CA LEU A 220 -8.26 -33.44 -37.75
C LEU A 220 -7.48 -34.39 -38.66
N GLU A 221 -6.70 -35.28 -38.07
CA GLU A 221 -6.15 -36.45 -38.75
C GLU A 221 -6.61 -37.72 -38.05
N THR A 222 -7.27 -38.56 -38.81
CA THR A 222 -7.82 -39.84 -38.36
C THR A 222 -7.34 -40.94 -39.33
N PRO A 223 -7.56 -42.22 -39.00
CA PRO A 223 -7.38 -43.32 -39.95
C PRO A 223 -8.19 -43.13 -41.24
N ASP A 224 -9.38 -42.51 -41.17
CA ASP A 224 -10.29 -42.40 -42.32
C ASP A 224 -10.10 -41.13 -43.15
N TYR A 225 -9.64 -40.03 -42.55
CA TYR A 225 -9.50 -38.75 -43.25
C TYR A 225 -8.53 -37.77 -42.58
N GLU A 226 -8.11 -36.78 -43.35
CA GLU A 226 -7.31 -35.63 -42.92
C GLU A 226 -7.99 -34.33 -43.41
N ILE A 227 -8.29 -33.43 -42.48
CA ILE A 227 -8.93 -32.13 -42.74
C ILE A 227 -8.09 -31.04 -42.09
N SER A 228 -7.84 -29.93 -42.80
CA SER A 228 -7.24 -28.73 -42.22
C SER A 228 -7.85 -27.45 -42.78
N THR A 229 -7.92 -26.42 -41.94
CA THR A 229 -8.40 -25.07 -42.27
C THR A 229 -7.23 -24.09 -42.35
N GLU A 230 -7.21 -23.26 -43.39
CA GLU A 230 -6.15 -22.29 -43.63
C GLU A 230 -6.73 -20.89 -43.87
N ILE A 231 -6.21 -19.90 -43.13
CA ILE A 231 -6.38 -18.46 -43.35
C ILE A 231 -4.99 -17.84 -43.44
N ASP A 232 -4.82 -16.87 -44.34
CA ASP A 232 -3.53 -16.27 -44.66
C ASP A 232 -2.92 -15.49 -43.47
N ASP A 233 -3.74 -14.86 -42.64
CA ASP A 233 -3.31 -14.03 -41.51
C ASP A 233 -4.39 -13.97 -40.41
N HIS A 234 -3.97 -13.86 -39.16
CA HIS A 234 -4.81 -13.67 -37.98
C HIS A 234 -5.22 -12.20 -37.79
N ASP A 235 -4.31 -11.25 -38.00
CA ASP A 235 -4.50 -9.83 -37.71
C ASP A 235 -5.02 -9.08 -38.96
N LEU A 236 -6.34 -9.00 -39.08
CA LEU A 236 -7.01 -8.53 -40.30
C LEU A 236 -7.60 -7.12 -40.14
N VAL A 237 -7.36 -6.25 -41.11
CA VAL A 237 -7.92 -4.88 -41.13
C VAL A 237 -9.36 -4.89 -41.61
N PHE A 238 -10.27 -4.28 -40.85
CA PHE A 238 -11.68 -4.19 -41.27
C PHE A 238 -11.87 -3.30 -42.50
N GLY A 239 -13.02 -3.43 -43.17
CA GLY A 239 -13.31 -2.79 -44.45
C GLY A 239 -12.74 -3.53 -45.66
N SER A 240 -12.19 -4.73 -45.47
CA SER A 240 -11.59 -5.59 -46.51
C SER A 240 -12.23 -6.99 -46.54
N ALA A 241 -11.98 -7.74 -47.62
CA ALA A 241 -12.40 -9.14 -47.78
C ALA A 241 -11.18 -10.08 -47.81
N TYR A 242 -11.35 -11.30 -47.29
CA TYR A 242 -10.29 -12.28 -47.05
C TYR A 242 -10.74 -13.70 -47.40
N LYS A 243 -9.79 -14.59 -47.69
CA LYS A 243 -10.05 -15.98 -48.09
C LYS A 243 -9.86 -16.97 -46.95
N VAL A 244 -10.60 -18.07 -47.01
CA VAL A 244 -10.42 -19.28 -46.19
C VAL A 244 -10.35 -20.51 -47.10
N ARG A 245 -9.48 -21.47 -46.78
CA ARG A 245 -9.29 -22.69 -47.57
C ARG A 245 -9.39 -23.92 -46.67
N TYR A 246 -10.15 -24.92 -47.13
CA TYR A 246 -10.29 -26.20 -46.45
C TYR A 246 -9.65 -27.30 -47.30
N ARG A 247 -8.61 -27.95 -46.78
CA ARG A 247 -7.94 -29.09 -47.43
C ARG A 247 -8.49 -30.38 -46.84
N ILE A 248 -8.94 -31.29 -47.69
CA ILE A 248 -9.62 -32.53 -47.30
C ILE A 248 -9.00 -33.69 -48.05
N LYS A 249 -8.52 -34.71 -47.33
CA LYS A 249 -7.96 -35.94 -47.90
C LYS A 249 -8.69 -37.16 -47.34
N ASN A 250 -9.20 -38.01 -48.23
CA ASN A 250 -9.82 -39.27 -47.86
C ASN A 250 -8.74 -40.36 -47.72
N ARG A 251 -8.60 -40.94 -46.53
CA ARG A 251 -7.66 -42.04 -46.22
C ARG A 251 -8.36 -43.40 -46.12
N SER A 252 -9.69 -43.42 -46.13
CA SER A 252 -10.49 -44.65 -46.08
C SER A 252 -10.51 -45.40 -47.41
N ALA A 253 -10.98 -46.66 -47.37
CA ALA A 253 -11.16 -47.49 -48.56
C ALA A 253 -12.48 -47.21 -49.32
N SER A 254 -13.33 -46.32 -48.80
CA SER A 254 -14.65 -45.95 -49.34
C SER A 254 -14.74 -44.47 -49.71
N GLU A 255 -15.76 -44.07 -50.47
CA GLU A 255 -16.02 -42.66 -50.74
C GLU A 255 -16.40 -41.90 -49.46
N LEU A 256 -15.92 -40.66 -49.31
CA LEU A 256 -16.21 -39.79 -48.17
C LEU A 256 -17.07 -38.61 -48.62
N ALA A 257 -18.30 -38.53 -48.12
CA ALA A 257 -19.18 -37.38 -48.32
C ALA A 257 -18.93 -36.29 -47.27
N VAL A 258 -18.78 -35.04 -47.72
CA VAL A 258 -18.58 -33.86 -46.87
C VAL A 258 -19.51 -32.71 -47.29
N GLU A 259 -20.16 -32.09 -46.31
CA GLU A 259 -20.93 -30.84 -46.48
C GLU A 259 -20.35 -29.76 -45.57
N ILE A 260 -20.24 -28.53 -46.07
CA ILE A 260 -19.63 -27.37 -45.41
C ILE A 260 -20.58 -26.18 -45.51
N LYS A 261 -20.93 -25.58 -44.38
CA LYS A 261 -21.73 -24.35 -44.32
C LYS A 261 -21.06 -23.30 -43.45
N GLY A 262 -20.72 -22.15 -44.05
CA GLY A 262 -20.20 -20.98 -43.35
C GLY A 262 -21.29 -20.25 -42.58
N GLN A 263 -20.93 -19.54 -41.51
CA GLN A 263 -21.87 -18.73 -40.73
C GLN A 263 -21.30 -17.36 -40.37
N ASN A 264 -22.19 -16.37 -40.28
CA ASN A 264 -21.85 -15.04 -39.77
C ASN A 264 -21.53 -15.10 -38.28
N ASN A 265 -20.55 -14.31 -37.83
CA ASN A 265 -20.20 -14.21 -36.42
C ASN A 265 -19.69 -12.80 -36.12
N LYS A 266 -20.29 -12.12 -35.13
CA LYS A 266 -19.92 -10.74 -34.73
C LYS A 266 -19.87 -9.80 -35.96
N ASN A 267 -18.70 -9.25 -36.28
CA ASN A 267 -18.47 -8.36 -37.43
C ASN A 267 -17.99 -9.09 -38.71
N ILE A 268 -17.99 -10.42 -38.73
CA ILE A 268 -17.66 -11.24 -39.90
C ILE A 268 -18.94 -11.58 -40.68
N ARG A 269 -18.87 -11.44 -42.02
CA ARG A 269 -19.88 -11.92 -42.97
C ARG A 269 -19.29 -13.04 -43.82
N PHE A 270 -19.82 -14.26 -43.69
CA PHE A 270 -19.30 -15.45 -44.36
C PHE A 270 -20.42 -16.38 -44.81
N ALA A 271 -20.60 -16.53 -46.13
CA ALA A 271 -21.72 -17.24 -46.74
C ALA A 271 -21.25 -18.35 -47.70
N LEU A 272 -20.49 -19.32 -47.17
CA LEU A 272 -20.08 -20.51 -47.92
C LEU A 272 -21.15 -21.62 -47.82
N ASP A 273 -21.46 -22.28 -48.94
CA ASP A 273 -22.27 -23.51 -49.00
C ASP A 273 -21.65 -24.46 -50.04
N ALA A 274 -21.12 -25.59 -49.59
CA ALA A 274 -20.41 -26.54 -50.44
C ALA A 274 -20.66 -28.00 -50.02
N ALA A 275 -20.84 -28.88 -51.00
CA ALA A 275 -20.93 -30.33 -50.80
C ALA A 275 -19.98 -31.06 -51.76
N ARG A 276 -19.27 -32.09 -51.28
CA ARG A 276 -18.31 -32.88 -52.06
C ARG A 276 -18.39 -34.36 -51.69
N VAL A 277 -18.16 -35.23 -52.67
CA VAL A 277 -17.90 -36.66 -52.47
C VAL A 277 -16.47 -36.92 -52.94
N ILE A 278 -15.63 -37.45 -52.07
CA ILE A 278 -14.18 -37.56 -52.28
C ILE A 278 -13.80 -39.04 -52.42
N ALA A 279 -13.14 -39.40 -53.51
CA ALA A 279 -12.76 -40.79 -53.79
C ALA A 279 -11.65 -41.29 -52.84
N PRO A 280 -11.50 -42.61 -52.64
CA PRO A 280 -10.41 -43.17 -51.82
C PRO A 280 -9.03 -42.66 -52.24
N GLY A 281 -8.26 -42.12 -51.30
CA GLY A 281 -6.91 -41.58 -51.54
C GLY A 281 -6.86 -40.17 -52.16
N GLU A 282 -7.98 -39.58 -52.56
CA GLU A 282 -8.05 -38.25 -53.19
C GLU A 282 -7.86 -37.11 -52.17
N THR A 283 -7.33 -35.97 -52.63
CA THR A 283 -7.24 -34.70 -51.87
C THR A 283 -7.90 -33.56 -52.63
N VAL A 284 -8.79 -32.81 -51.97
CA VAL A 284 -9.55 -31.68 -52.53
C VAL A 284 -9.33 -30.42 -51.68
N ILE A 285 -9.38 -29.24 -52.32
CA ILE A 285 -9.39 -27.93 -51.65
C ILE A 285 -10.71 -27.22 -51.94
N VAL A 286 -11.38 -26.73 -50.90
CA VAL A 286 -12.59 -25.89 -51.00
C VAL A 286 -12.24 -24.48 -50.51
N GLU A 287 -12.45 -23.46 -51.35
CA GLU A 287 -12.18 -22.05 -51.00
C GLU A 287 -13.48 -21.29 -50.68
N GLY A 288 -13.43 -20.36 -49.72
CA GLY A 288 -14.48 -19.39 -49.41
C GLY A 288 -13.90 -17.99 -49.17
N GLU A 289 -14.77 -16.97 -49.17
CA GLU A 289 -14.42 -15.56 -48.93
C GLU A 289 -15.32 -14.94 -47.85
N PHE A 290 -14.75 -14.14 -46.95
CA PHE A 290 -15.47 -13.44 -45.87
C PHE A 290 -15.12 -11.94 -45.81
N HIS A 291 -16.06 -11.11 -45.37
CA HIS A 291 -15.89 -9.66 -45.19
C HIS A 291 -15.87 -9.25 -43.71
N LEU A 292 -15.05 -8.24 -43.39
CA LEU A 292 -14.93 -7.67 -42.04
C LEU A 292 -15.53 -6.27 -41.95
N ASP A 293 -16.63 -6.13 -41.22
CA ASP A 293 -17.25 -4.83 -40.94
C ASP A 293 -16.45 -4.05 -39.85
N PRO A 294 -16.55 -2.70 -39.82
CA PRO A 294 -15.89 -1.86 -38.80
C PRO A 294 -16.20 -2.25 -37.37
N VAL A 295 -15.22 -2.07 -36.49
CA VAL A 295 -15.36 -2.23 -35.04
C VAL A 295 -15.19 -0.87 -34.36
N THR A 296 -15.80 -0.71 -33.19
CA THR A 296 -15.71 0.51 -32.37
C THR A 296 -14.64 0.43 -31.28
N GLU A 297 -14.11 -0.77 -31.02
CA GLU A 297 -13.11 -1.05 -29.97
C GLU A 297 -12.11 -2.14 -30.40
N GLU A 298 -10.95 -2.18 -29.77
CA GLU A 298 -9.92 -3.19 -30.03
C GLU A 298 -10.28 -4.57 -29.44
N GLN A 299 -9.83 -5.63 -30.10
CA GLN A 299 -10.03 -6.99 -29.61
C GLN A 299 -9.12 -7.31 -28.42
N SER A 300 -9.71 -7.79 -27.32
CA SER A 300 -8.98 -8.24 -26.13
C SER A 300 -8.37 -9.62 -26.33
N GLN A 301 -7.08 -9.78 -26.05
CA GLN A 301 -6.38 -11.07 -26.11
C GLN A 301 -6.89 -12.10 -25.09
N ASN A 302 -7.57 -11.65 -24.05
CA ASN A 302 -8.14 -12.51 -23.00
C ASN A 302 -9.53 -13.03 -23.36
N LYS A 303 -10.12 -12.57 -24.48
CA LYS A 303 -11.45 -12.95 -24.93
C LYS A 303 -11.42 -13.74 -26.23
N THR A 304 -12.46 -14.50 -26.47
CA THR A 304 -12.70 -15.21 -27.72
C THR A 304 -12.93 -14.18 -28.83
N HIS A 305 -12.08 -14.24 -29.85
CA HIS A 305 -12.12 -13.34 -30.99
C HIS A 305 -13.34 -13.63 -31.91
N PRO A 306 -13.71 -12.70 -32.81
CA PRO A 306 -14.59 -13.02 -33.94
C PRO A 306 -14.04 -14.21 -34.74
N VAL A 307 -14.91 -15.18 -35.05
CA VAL A 307 -14.49 -16.44 -35.68
C VAL A 307 -15.01 -16.58 -37.11
N VAL A 308 -14.15 -17.07 -37.99
CA VAL A 308 -14.58 -17.71 -39.25
C VAL A 308 -15.02 -19.12 -38.89
N THR A 309 -16.33 -19.35 -38.87
CA THR A 309 -16.92 -20.61 -38.43
C THR A 309 -17.61 -21.35 -39.57
N SER A 310 -17.51 -22.69 -39.53
CA SER A 310 -18.18 -23.58 -40.47
C SER A 310 -18.67 -24.84 -39.78
N THR A 311 -19.92 -25.24 -40.07
CA THR A 311 -20.49 -26.52 -39.61
C THR A 311 -20.37 -27.58 -40.70
N TRP A 312 -20.03 -28.80 -40.29
CA TRP A 312 -19.69 -29.89 -41.18
C TRP A 312 -20.56 -31.13 -40.94
N LEU A 313 -20.80 -31.88 -42.02
CA LEU A 313 -21.21 -33.28 -41.98
C LEU A 313 -20.13 -34.11 -42.69
N ILE A 314 -19.40 -34.95 -41.94
CA ILE A 314 -18.33 -35.80 -42.45
C ILE A 314 -18.82 -37.25 -42.35
N GLY A 315 -19.11 -37.88 -43.49
CA GLY A 315 -19.70 -39.23 -43.52
C GLY A 315 -21.01 -39.33 -42.71
N GLY A 316 -21.76 -38.22 -42.62
CA GLY A 316 -23.01 -38.12 -41.85
C GLY A 316 -22.86 -37.74 -40.37
N ARG A 317 -21.64 -37.56 -39.85
CA ARG A 317 -21.37 -37.15 -38.45
C ARG A 317 -21.02 -35.66 -38.37
N LYS A 318 -21.45 -34.97 -37.31
CA LYS A 318 -21.23 -33.54 -37.17
C LYS A 318 -19.83 -33.19 -36.64
N ALA A 319 -19.30 -32.08 -37.15
CA ALA A 319 -18.14 -31.39 -36.61
C ALA A 319 -18.29 -29.88 -36.82
N GLU A 320 -17.57 -29.08 -36.04
CA GLU A 320 -17.47 -27.63 -36.20
C GLU A 320 -16.00 -27.25 -36.31
N PHE A 321 -15.68 -26.43 -37.32
CA PHE A 321 -14.34 -25.89 -37.51
C PHE A 321 -14.38 -24.37 -37.36
N ARG A 322 -13.48 -23.85 -36.52
CA ARG A 322 -13.46 -22.44 -36.11
C ARG A 322 -12.05 -21.92 -36.00
N VAL A 323 -11.81 -20.78 -36.65
CA VAL A 323 -10.55 -20.04 -36.58
C VAL A 323 -10.88 -18.61 -36.14
N GLY A 324 -10.27 -18.13 -35.05
CA GLY A 324 -10.44 -16.75 -34.60
C GLY A 324 -9.56 -15.80 -35.40
N VAL A 325 -10.08 -14.63 -35.75
CA VAL A 325 -9.31 -13.54 -36.37
C VAL A 325 -9.40 -12.31 -35.50
N ALA A 326 -8.36 -11.47 -35.48
CA ALA A 326 -8.38 -10.21 -34.75
C ALA A 326 -8.63 -9.04 -35.70
N PRO A 327 -9.87 -8.53 -35.80
CA PRO A 327 -10.13 -7.26 -36.45
C PRO A 327 -9.28 -6.13 -35.88
N LYS A 328 -8.57 -5.44 -36.76
CA LYS A 328 -7.76 -4.27 -36.46
C LYS A 328 -8.36 -3.03 -37.12
N PHE A 329 -8.30 -1.90 -36.41
CA PHE A 329 -8.46 -0.59 -37.04
C PHE A 329 -7.44 -0.41 -38.16
N PRO A 330 -7.76 0.31 -39.26
CA PRO A 330 -6.77 0.62 -40.30
C PRO A 330 -5.49 1.23 -39.71
N ALA A 331 -5.65 2.13 -38.74
CA ALA A 331 -4.59 2.48 -37.82
C ALA A 331 -5.11 2.76 -36.40
N LYS A 332 -4.31 2.45 -35.39
CA LYS A 332 -4.52 2.96 -34.03
C LYS A 332 -3.85 4.32 -33.92
N ILE A 333 -4.57 5.35 -33.47
CA ILE A 333 -4.03 6.71 -33.32
C ILE A 333 -4.35 7.20 -31.92
N ASN A 334 -3.32 7.31 -31.10
CA ASN A 334 -3.43 7.88 -29.76
C ASN A 334 -2.56 9.15 -29.68
N ALA A 335 -3.15 10.22 -29.16
CA ALA A 335 -2.40 11.39 -28.77
C ALA A 335 -1.64 11.07 -27.48
N ALA A 336 -0.34 10.85 -27.60
CA ALA A 336 0.53 10.62 -26.47
C ALA A 336 1.35 11.87 -26.22
N LEU A 337 1.08 12.48 -25.08
CA LEU A 337 1.99 13.45 -24.52
C LEU A 337 3.07 12.67 -23.74
N PRO A 338 4.35 12.73 -24.13
CA PRO A 338 5.41 12.09 -23.36
C PRO A 338 5.40 12.68 -21.95
N VAL A 339 5.53 11.82 -20.91
CA VAL A 339 5.57 12.25 -19.50
C VAL A 339 6.83 13.09 -19.28
N LYS A 340 6.67 14.37 -19.56
CA LYS A 340 7.61 15.45 -19.42
C LYS A 340 6.78 16.66 -19.05
N GLU A 341 7.33 17.47 -18.17
CA GLU A 341 6.77 18.79 -17.91
C GLU A 341 6.64 19.53 -19.25
N LEU A 342 5.43 19.99 -19.54
CA LEU A 342 5.16 20.85 -20.68
C LEU A 342 5.53 22.30 -20.32
N TYR A 343 5.90 23.10 -21.32
CA TYR A 343 6.26 24.51 -21.15
C TYR A 343 5.67 25.36 -22.29
N THR A 344 5.22 26.58 -21.98
CA THR A 344 4.65 27.53 -22.95
C THR A 344 5.73 28.22 -23.78
N GLY A 345 5.40 28.61 -25.02
CA GLY A 345 6.29 29.32 -25.96
C GLY A 345 7.49 28.50 -26.47
N ILE A 346 7.71 27.32 -25.90
CA ILE A 346 8.73 26.37 -26.33
C ILE A 346 8.04 25.37 -27.26
N PRO A 347 8.56 25.16 -28.48
CA PRO A 347 8.09 24.08 -29.32
C PRO A 347 8.16 22.76 -28.58
N ALA A 348 6.99 22.14 -28.41
CA ALA A 348 6.83 20.81 -27.86
C ALA A 348 6.41 19.86 -28.96
N GLU A 349 6.59 18.58 -28.70
CA GLU A 349 6.13 17.53 -29.59
C GLU A 349 5.17 16.65 -28.82
N LEU A 350 4.00 16.46 -29.41
CA LEU A 350 3.17 15.34 -29.05
C LEU A 350 3.40 14.31 -30.12
N TYR A 351 3.27 13.06 -29.72
CA TYR A 351 3.39 11.99 -30.66
C TYR A 351 2.00 11.47 -30.92
N LEU A 352 1.60 11.60 -32.18
CA LEU A 352 0.55 10.74 -32.69
C LEU A 352 1.21 9.39 -32.88
N ASN A 353 1.00 8.53 -31.88
CA ASN A 353 1.47 7.17 -31.95
C ASN A 353 0.51 6.44 -32.88
N VAL A 354 1.02 6.16 -34.08
CA VAL A 354 0.27 5.50 -35.14
C VAL A 354 0.82 4.11 -35.36
N GLU A 355 -0.08 3.14 -35.34
CA GLU A 355 0.22 1.76 -35.66
C GLU A 355 -0.56 1.38 -36.91
N ASN A 356 0.16 1.17 -38.03
CA ASN A 356 -0.43 0.72 -39.29
C ASN A 356 -0.70 -0.78 -39.19
N ASN A 357 -1.95 -1.18 -39.37
CA ASN A 357 -2.31 -2.59 -39.28
C ASN A 357 -2.36 -3.32 -40.64
N PHE A 358 -2.09 -2.63 -41.76
CA PHE A 358 -2.03 -3.25 -43.09
C PHE A 358 -0.72 -4.03 -43.34
N GLU A 359 -0.81 -5.10 -44.14
CA GLU A 359 0.33 -5.88 -44.69
C GLU A 359 1.08 -5.16 -45.84
N SER A 360 0.64 -3.97 -46.19
CA SER A 360 1.27 -3.11 -47.20
C SER A 360 1.58 -1.76 -46.58
N GLU A 361 2.52 -1.04 -47.19
CA GLU A 361 2.66 0.39 -46.95
C GLU A 361 1.30 1.07 -47.15
N ALA A 362 0.96 1.99 -46.24
CA ALA A 362 -0.26 2.76 -46.31
C ALA A 362 0.02 4.22 -46.00
N GLU A 363 -0.58 5.08 -46.81
CA GLU A 363 -0.61 6.52 -46.57
C GLU A 363 -1.83 6.86 -45.71
N PHE A 364 -1.62 7.60 -44.64
CA PHE A 364 -2.66 8.11 -43.76
C PHE A 364 -2.70 9.63 -43.86
N ALA A 365 -3.91 10.18 -43.99
CA ALA A 365 -4.11 11.62 -44.08
C ALA A 365 -5.36 12.05 -43.29
N PHE A 366 -5.19 13.13 -42.51
CA PHE A 366 -6.24 13.86 -41.81
C PHE A 366 -5.75 15.27 -41.46
N ASP A 367 -6.68 16.16 -41.14
CA ASP A 367 -6.36 17.51 -40.66
C ASP A 367 -6.56 17.60 -39.15
N LEU A 368 -5.59 18.20 -38.46
CA LEU A 368 -5.74 18.54 -37.04
C LEU A 368 -6.66 19.76 -36.86
N PRO A 369 -7.71 19.65 -36.03
CA PRO A 369 -8.51 20.79 -35.63
C PRO A 369 -7.68 21.82 -34.85
N GLU A 370 -7.88 23.11 -35.17
CA GLU A 370 -7.26 24.24 -34.48
C GLU A 370 -7.80 24.41 -33.06
N ASP A 371 -6.98 24.98 -32.18
CA ASP A 371 -7.36 25.38 -30.82
C ASP A 371 -6.61 26.67 -30.42
N GLU A 372 -7.12 27.44 -29.47
CA GLU A 372 -6.54 28.76 -29.13
C GLU A 372 -5.29 28.66 -28.24
N PHE A 373 -5.23 27.62 -27.40
CA PHE A 373 -4.13 27.44 -26.43
C PHE A 373 -2.89 26.79 -27.03
N LEU A 374 -2.99 26.29 -28.26
CA LEU A 374 -1.89 25.62 -28.96
C LEU A 374 -1.85 26.04 -30.42
N GLU A 375 -0.65 26.23 -30.95
CA GLU A 375 -0.43 26.45 -32.37
C GLU A 375 0.22 25.20 -32.97
N TRP A 376 -0.46 24.57 -33.92
CA TRP A 376 0.14 23.52 -34.74
C TRP A 376 1.15 24.15 -35.71
N ALA A 377 2.38 23.64 -35.73
CA ALA A 377 3.35 24.04 -36.76
C ALA A 377 2.87 23.62 -38.17
N GLU A 378 2.20 22.46 -38.26
CA GLU A 378 1.58 21.94 -39.48
C GLU A 378 0.28 21.19 -39.13
N ARG A 379 -0.83 21.57 -39.78
CA ARG A 379 -2.16 20.98 -39.51
C ARG A 379 -2.48 19.77 -40.37
N SER A 380 -2.06 19.79 -41.63
CA SER A 380 -2.27 18.69 -42.57
C SER A 380 -1.29 17.59 -42.25
N VAL A 381 -1.76 16.58 -41.53
CA VAL A 381 -0.93 15.46 -41.14
C VAL A 381 -1.04 14.40 -42.22
N ARG A 382 0.05 14.23 -42.97
CA ARG A 382 0.19 13.19 -43.98
C ARG A 382 1.47 12.43 -43.72
N PHE A 383 1.35 11.13 -43.60
CA PHE A 383 2.51 10.28 -43.39
C PHE A 383 2.25 8.90 -43.98
N THR A 384 3.34 8.29 -44.39
CA THR A 384 3.34 6.93 -44.92
C THR A 384 3.97 6.04 -43.87
N VAL A 385 3.23 5.01 -43.47
CA VAL A 385 3.75 4.02 -42.53
C VAL A 385 3.98 2.73 -43.30
N PRO A 386 5.18 2.13 -43.21
CA PRO A 386 5.44 0.81 -43.79
C PRO A 386 4.41 -0.24 -43.33
N ALA A 387 4.32 -1.33 -44.07
CA ALA A 387 3.51 -2.50 -43.71
C ALA A 387 3.78 -2.93 -42.25
N LYS A 388 2.70 -3.10 -41.46
CA LYS A 388 2.74 -3.42 -40.02
C LYS A 388 3.68 -2.51 -39.19
N GLY A 389 4.03 -1.36 -39.74
CA GLY A 389 4.96 -0.42 -39.15
C GLY A 389 4.30 0.41 -38.07
N LYS A 390 5.12 0.93 -37.18
CA LYS A 390 4.73 2.00 -36.27
C LYS A 390 5.40 3.27 -36.74
N ALA A 391 4.63 4.34 -36.74
CA ALA A 391 5.16 5.67 -36.90
C ALA A 391 4.80 6.44 -35.64
N SER A 392 5.81 6.97 -34.99
CA SER A 392 5.61 8.08 -34.09
C SER A 392 5.66 9.31 -34.98
N VAL A 393 4.51 9.93 -35.23
CA VAL A 393 4.44 11.11 -36.06
C VAL A 393 4.58 12.29 -35.10
N PRO A 394 5.75 12.96 -35.08
CA PRO A 394 5.90 14.16 -34.27
C PRO A 394 4.97 15.20 -34.85
N VAL A 395 4.03 15.63 -34.03
CA VAL A 395 3.25 16.82 -34.33
C VAL A 395 3.80 17.90 -33.43
N SER A 396 4.55 18.80 -34.06
CA SER A 396 5.09 19.95 -33.37
C SER A 396 3.97 20.94 -33.10
N PHE A 397 3.87 21.32 -31.85
CA PHE A 397 2.96 22.34 -31.39
C PHE A 397 3.70 23.28 -30.46
N THR A 398 3.33 24.54 -30.47
CA THR A 398 3.76 25.46 -29.43
C THR A 398 2.56 25.72 -28.55
N LEU A 399 2.68 25.36 -27.27
CA LEU A 399 1.68 25.79 -26.29
C LEU A 399 1.78 27.29 -26.16
N GLN A 400 0.71 27.98 -26.52
CA GLN A 400 0.51 29.37 -26.14
C GLN A 400 0.10 29.44 -24.66
N SER A 401 -0.63 28.42 -24.18
CA SER A 401 -0.98 28.20 -22.77
C SER A 401 -1.29 26.71 -22.51
N TYR A 402 -1.36 26.27 -21.25
CA TYR A 402 -1.83 24.91 -20.92
C TYR A 402 -3.34 24.78 -21.17
N GLY A 403 -3.80 23.56 -21.47
CA GLY A 403 -5.19 23.34 -21.85
C GLY A 403 -5.58 21.87 -21.99
N LEU A 404 -6.82 21.63 -22.37
CA LEU A 404 -7.37 20.30 -22.67
C LEU A 404 -7.70 20.23 -24.16
N TYR A 405 -6.99 19.40 -24.92
CA TYR A 405 -7.33 19.13 -26.31
C TYR A 405 -8.33 17.98 -26.35
N SER A 406 -9.49 18.14 -27.01
CA SER A 406 -10.51 17.09 -27.10
C SER A 406 -11.31 17.28 -28.39
N ARG A 407 -10.94 16.54 -29.46
CA ARG A 407 -11.47 16.72 -30.83
C ARG A 407 -11.66 15.38 -31.56
N GLU A 408 -12.70 15.27 -32.36
CA GLU A 408 -12.89 14.14 -33.30
C GLU A 408 -12.15 14.40 -34.62
N VAL A 409 -11.57 13.34 -35.19
CA VAL A 409 -10.88 13.40 -36.49
C VAL A 409 -11.29 12.23 -37.38
N GLU A 410 -11.55 12.54 -38.65
CA GLU A 410 -11.80 11.55 -39.71
C GLU A 410 -10.49 11.25 -40.44
N VAL A 411 -10.14 9.97 -40.54
CA VAL A 411 -8.86 9.51 -41.08
C VAL A 411 -9.10 8.72 -42.35
N THR A 412 -8.41 9.11 -43.43
CA THR A 412 -8.39 8.35 -44.68
C THR A 412 -7.10 7.52 -44.75
N ALA A 413 -7.24 6.21 -44.94
CA ALA A 413 -6.13 5.28 -45.12
C ALA A 413 -6.11 4.72 -46.54
N VAL A 414 -4.97 4.85 -47.23
CA VAL A 414 -4.76 4.37 -48.60
C VAL A 414 -3.65 3.32 -48.64
N PRO A 415 -3.98 2.03 -48.49
CA PRO A 415 -3.02 0.93 -48.64
C PRO A 415 -2.56 0.75 -50.10
N ALA A 416 -1.27 0.50 -50.31
CA ALA A 416 -0.69 0.29 -51.64
C ALA A 416 -1.38 -0.85 -52.41
N GLY A 417 -1.87 -0.56 -53.62
CA GLY A 417 -2.53 -1.54 -54.48
C GLY A 417 -3.94 -1.96 -54.06
N ARG A 418 -4.54 -1.31 -53.05
CA ARG A 418 -5.89 -1.58 -52.53
C ARG A 418 -6.74 -0.30 -52.50
N ARG A 419 -8.04 -0.42 -52.18
CA ARG A 419 -8.97 0.72 -52.10
C ARG A 419 -8.80 1.47 -50.77
N ALA A 420 -9.12 2.76 -50.80
CA ALA A 420 -9.13 3.61 -49.60
C ALA A 420 -10.21 3.16 -48.60
N VAL A 421 -9.90 3.29 -47.31
CA VAL A 421 -10.78 3.00 -46.18
C VAL A 421 -10.81 4.22 -45.25
N SER A 422 -12.00 4.65 -44.83
CA SER A 422 -12.17 5.77 -43.88
C SER A 422 -12.64 5.27 -42.52
N PHE A 423 -12.18 5.92 -41.45
CA PHE A 423 -12.60 5.65 -40.07
C PHE A 423 -12.45 6.91 -39.19
N THR A 424 -13.15 6.96 -38.06
CA THR A 424 -13.13 8.09 -37.12
C THR A 424 -12.40 7.72 -35.84
N THR A 425 -11.69 8.67 -35.24
CA THR A 425 -11.09 8.54 -33.92
C THR A 425 -11.19 9.85 -33.12
N LYS A 426 -11.25 9.78 -31.78
CA LYS A 426 -11.27 10.95 -30.89
C LYS A 426 -9.88 11.15 -30.28
N LEU A 427 -9.31 12.33 -30.48
CA LEU A 427 -8.05 12.73 -29.89
C LEU A 427 -8.35 13.57 -28.65
N SER A 428 -8.04 13.04 -27.47
CA SER A 428 -8.14 13.78 -26.21
C SER A 428 -6.86 13.70 -25.42
N VAL A 429 -6.35 14.85 -24.98
CA VAL A 429 -5.13 14.94 -24.18
C VAL A 429 -5.16 16.16 -23.27
N LEU A 430 -4.95 15.90 -21.98
CA LEU A 430 -4.81 16.92 -20.95
C LEU A 430 -3.36 17.45 -21.00
N MET A 431 -3.16 18.65 -21.53
CA MET A 431 -1.85 19.30 -21.63
C MET A 431 -1.57 20.05 -20.33
N LYS A 432 -1.21 19.30 -19.28
CA LYS A 432 -1.02 19.80 -17.92
C LYS A 432 0.42 20.21 -17.62
N GLY A 433 0.55 21.31 -16.89
CA GLY A 433 1.80 21.77 -16.28
C GLY A 433 1.58 22.12 -14.81
N THR A 434 2.44 22.98 -14.28
CA THR A 434 2.34 23.48 -12.89
C THR A 434 1.47 24.73 -12.76
N GLU A 435 1.04 25.29 -13.89
CA GLU A 435 0.23 26.50 -13.99
C GLU A 435 -0.93 26.30 -14.97
N GLY A 436 -1.79 27.32 -15.06
CA GLY A 436 -2.96 27.29 -15.93
C GLY A 436 -4.24 26.94 -15.18
N ARG A 437 -5.34 27.31 -15.82
CA ARG A 437 -6.67 27.21 -15.28
C ARG A 437 -7.66 26.94 -16.40
N TYR A 438 -8.11 25.70 -16.51
CA TYR A 438 -8.92 25.20 -17.62
C TYR A 438 -9.63 23.92 -17.18
N GLY A 439 -10.50 23.38 -18.02
CA GLY A 439 -11.15 22.13 -17.74
C GLY A 439 -12.22 21.79 -18.77
N GLY A 440 -12.75 20.58 -18.66
CA GLY A 440 -13.74 20.06 -19.59
C GLY A 440 -13.79 18.55 -19.59
N GLU A 441 -14.36 18.00 -20.65
CA GLU A 441 -14.49 16.56 -20.85
C GLU A 441 -13.19 15.93 -21.34
N ASN A 442 -12.67 14.96 -20.56
CA ASN A 442 -11.50 14.17 -20.90
C ASN A 442 -11.83 12.67 -20.79
N GLY A 443 -12.37 12.09 -21.87
CA GLY A 443 -12.86 10.71 -21.86
C GLY A 443 -14.04 10.52 -20.90
N GLU A 444 -13.87 9.62 -19.93
CA GLU A 444 -14.91 9.19 -18.98
C GLU A 444 -15.12 10.14 -17.77
N GLN A 445 -14.49 11.32 -17.78
CA GLN A 445 -14.46 12.23 -16.64
C GLN A 445 -14.56 13.70 -17.06
N TRP A 446 -15.04 14.52 -16.12
CA TRP A 446 -14.89 15.96 -16.14
C TRP A 446 -13.67 16.34 -15.31
N VAL A 447 -12.84 17.23 -15.84
CA VAL A 447 -11.60 17.65 -15.18
C VAL A 447 -11.55 19.17 -15.07
N ALA A 448 -11.32 19.69 -13.87
CA ALA A 448 -11.05 21.11 -13.61
C ALA A 448 -9.63 21.27 -13.05
N VAL A 449 -8.77 21.97 -13.79
CA VAL A 449 -7.35 22.15 -13.45
C VAL A 449 -7.13 23.54 -12.85
N ASN A 450 -6.37 23.61 -11.76
CA ASN A 450 -5.79 24.85 -11.24
C ASN A 450 -4.35 24.61 -10.79
N GLY A 451 -3.40 25.21 -11.51
CA GLY A 451 -1.98 24.95 -11.28
C GLY A 451 -1.64 23.47 -11.47
N ALA A 452 -0.87 22.92 -10.53
CA ALA A 452 -0.48 21.51 -10.57
C ALA A 452 -1.59 20.53 -10.17
N PHE A 453 -2.73 21.01 -9.66
CA PHE A 453 -3.81 20.17 -9.14
C PHE A 453 -4.94 20.07 -10.16
N SER A 454 -5.62 18.93 -10.16
CA SER A 454 -6.82 18.72 -10.95
C SER A 454 -7.91 18.11 -10.08
N LEU A 455 -9.12 18.63 -10.20
CA LEU A 455 -10.33 18.05 -9.66
C LEU A 455 -10.96 17.21 -10.76
N HIS A 456 -11.37 16.01 -10.41
CA HIS A 456 -11.96 15.05 -11.31
C HIS A 456 -13.35 14.70 -10.81
N MET A 457 -14.31 14.66 -11.72
CA MET A 457 -15.65 14.16 -11.47
C MET A 457 -15.96 13.05 -12.46
N SER A 458 -16.32 11.89 -11.92
CA SER A 458 -16.75 10.74 -12.72
C SER A 458 -18.13 11.00 -13.33
N LYS A 459 -18.27 10.67 -14.62
CA LYS A 459 -19.55 10.74 -15.33
C LYS A 459 -20.50 9.59 -14.99
N GLN A 460 -20.04 8.57 -14.28
CA GLN A 460 -20.80 7.35 -14.00
C GLN A 460 -21.51 7.38 -12.64
N ASP A 461 -20.85 7.94 -11.63
CA ASP A 461 -21.29 7.88 -10.22
C ASP A 461 -21.24 9.24 -9.48
N ASN A 462 -20.90 10.33 -10.18
CA ASN A 462 -20.76 11.68 -9.63
C ASN A 462 -19.73 11.83 -8.49
N ASN A 463 -18.87 10.83 -8.27
CA ASN A 463 -17.81 10.94 -7.28
C ASN A 463 -16.79 11.98 -7.73
N MET A 464 -16.34 12.79 -6.76
CA MET A 464 -15.34 13.84 -6.99
C MET A 464 -14.09 13.57 -6.18
N TRP A 465 -12.92 13.64 -6.82
CA TRP A 465 -11.61 13.50 -6.19
C TRP A 465 -10.62 14.50 -6.76
N ILE A 466 -9.54 14.74 -6.04
CA ILE A 466 -8.46 15.63 -6.48
C ILE A 466 -7.27 14.77 -6.86
N GLU A 467 -6.51 15.21 -7.83
CA GLU A 467 -5.25 14.60 -8.21
C GLU A 467 -4.14 15.64 -8.21
N TYR A 468 -2.98 15.18 -7.77
CA TYR A 468 -1.69 15.80 -8.01
C TYR A 468 -0.83 14.78 -8.78
N PRO A 469 -0.01 15.20 -9.76
CA PRO A 469 0.87 14.29 -10.48
C PRO A 469 1.68 13.39 -9.52
N GLY A 470 1.35 12.10 -9.46
CA GLY A 470 2.03 11.10 -8.63
C GLY A 470 1.46 10.84 -7.21
N SER A 471 0.33 11.41 -6.79
CA SER A 471 -0.27 11.17 -5.45
C SER A 471 -1.23 9.97 -5.37
N GLN A 472 -1.34 9.30 -4.20
CA GLN A 472 -2.41 8.32 -3.88
C GLN A 472 -3.13 8.71 -2.58
N HIS A 473 -4.46 8.67 -2.57
CA HIS A 473 -5.32 8.83 -1.37
C HIS A 473 -6.72 8.24 -1.61
N THR A 474 -7.43 7.95 -0.51
CA THR A 474 -8.80 7.39 -0.47
C THR A 474 -9.84 8.45 -0.11
N PHE A 475 -9.60 9.68 -0.54
CA PHE A 475 -10.55 10.77 -0.34
C PHE A 475 -11.39 10.98 -1.58
N TRP A 476 -12.70 11.07 -1.38
CA TRP A 476 -13.66 11.50 -2.38
C TRP A 476 -14.89 12.14 -1.71
N TRP A 477 -15.49 13.11 -2.38
CA TRP A 477 -16.86 13.53 -2.09
C TRP A 477 -17.83 12.66 -2.88
N THR A 478 -18.95 12.32 -2.26
CA THR A 478 -20.06 11.65 -2.95
C THR A 478 -21.09 12.66 -3.44
N TYR A 479 -22.06 12.17 -4.20
CA TYR A 479 -23.26 12.94 -4.56
C TYR A 479 -24.02 13.43 -3.31
N PRO A 480 -24.72 14.60 -3.39
CA PRO A 480 -25.54 15.10 -2.29
C PRO A 480 -26.81 14.28 -2.11
N LYS A 481 -27.25 14.10 -0.85
CA LYS A 481 -28.54 13.47 -0.51
C LYS A 481 -29.48 14.48 0.13
N LEU A 482 -30.67 14.69 -0.45
CA LEU A 482 -31.63 15.72 -0.03
C LEU A 482 -32.79 15.13 0.80
N GLY A 483 -33.33 15.92 1.72
CA GLY A 483 -34.53 15.60 2.51
C GLY A 483 -34.29 14.67 3.70
N LYS A 484 -35.38 14.23 4.34
CA LYS A 484 -35.37 13.19 5.39
C LYS A 484 -36.59 12.27 5.17
N PRO A 485 -36.41 10.97 4.85
CA PRO A 485 -35.13 10.27 4.63
C PRO A 485 -34.34 10.84 3.45
N PHE A 486 -33.01 10.71 3.51
CA PHE A 486 -32.09 11.26 2.51
C PHE A 486 -32.17 10.46 1.20
N ALA A 487 -32.49 11.14 0.09
CA ALA A 487 -32.68 10.53 -1.24
C ALA A 487 -31.36 10.14 -1.94
N GLU A 488 -31.37 9.04 -2.69
CA GLU A 488 -30.21 8.52 -3.45
C GLU A 488 -30.31 8.70 -4.97
N GLU A 489 -31.28 9.49 -5.43
CA GLU A 489 -31.58 9.74 -6.84
C GLU A 489 -30.35 10.21 -7.66
N LEU A 490 -29.35 10.83 -7.02
CA LEU A 490 -28.15 11.36 -7.67
C LEU A 490 -26.96 10.38 -7.75
N SER A 491 -27.12 9.13 -7.29
CA SER A 491 -26.04 8.13 -7.28
C SER A 491 -25.55 7.70 -8.68
N LYS A 492 -26.44 7.71 -9.67
CA LYS A 492 -26.16 7.33 -11.07
C LYS A 492 -26.72 8.33 -12.08
N LYS A 493 -27.47 9.32 -11.59
CA LYS A 493 -28.05 10.35 -12.45
C LYS A 493 -26.95 11.31 -12.85
N GLN A 494 -26.64 11.35 -14.15
CA GLN A 494 -25.68 12.30 -14.69
C GLN A 494 -26.13 13.73 -14.39
N ALA A 495 -25.16 14.59 -14.08
CA ALA A 495 -25.41 16.02 -13.96
C ALA A 495 -26.10 16.54 -15.23
N LYS A 496 -27.17 17.31 -15.05
CA LYS A 496 -27.87 17.97 -16.17
C LYS A 496 -26.93 18.92 -16.90
N GLU A 497 -26.09 19.60 -16.12
CA GLU A 497 -25.13 20.58 -16.61
C GLU A 497 -23.88 20.52 -15.73
N VAL A 498 -22.71 20.63 -16.36
CA VAL A 498 -21.42 20.74 -15.67
C VAL A 498 -20.71 21.97 -16.18
N ASN A 499 -20.49 22.94 -15.30
CA ASN A 499 -19.82 24.19 -15.59
C ASN A 499 -18.44 24.20 -14.94
N ILE A 500 -17.41 24.50 -15.73
CA ILE A 500 -16.04 24.62 -15.23
C ILE A 500 -15.54 26.02 -15.60
N TYR A 501 -15.24 26.85 -14.60
CA TYR A 501 -14.88 28.24 -14.84
C TYR A 501 -13.97 28.83 -13.74
N PRO A 502 -13.21 29.88 -14.06
CA PRO A 502 -12.35 30.55 -13.10
C PRO A 502 -13.12 31.50 -12.16
N GLU A 503 -12.79 31.49 -10.86
CA GLU A 503 -13.30 32.46 -9.88
C GLU A 503 -12.20 32.87 -8.90
N GLY A 504 -11.73 34.13 -8.94
CA GLY A 504 -10.64 34.59 -8.07
C GLY A 504 -9.36 33.78 -8.25
N GLU A 505 -8.84 33.18 -7.18
CA GLU A 505 -7.68 32.27 -7.21
C GLU A 505 -8.07 30.79 -7.46
N HIS A 506 -9.35 30.49 -7.65
CA HIS A 506 -9.87 29.14 -7.75
C HIS A 506 -10.25 28.76 -9.19
N GLN A 507 -10.21 27.45 -9.46
CA GLN A 507 -10.96 26.84 -10.55
C GLN A 507 -12.19 26.17 -9.97
N VAL A 508 -13.35 26.56 -10.47
CA VAL A 508 -14.64 26.08 -9.99
C VAL A 508 -15.15 24.99 -10.91
N LEU A 509 -15.60 23.87 -10.32
CA LEU A 509 -16.44 22.88 -10.99
C LEU A 509 -17.80 22.93 -10.31
N GLU A 510 -18.82 23.24 -11.10
CA GLU A 510 -20.23 23.18 -10.72
C GLU A 510 -20.91 22.02 -11.45
N ALA A 511 -21.62 21.18 -10.72
CA ALA A 511 -22.48 20.14 -11.30
C ALA A 511 -23.93 20.37 -10.85
N LEU A 512 -24.81 20.67 -11.81
CA LEU A 512 -26.22 20.95 -11.58
C LEU A 512 -27.05 19.68 -11.77
N TYR A 513 -27.92 19.41 -10.80
CA TYR A 513 -28.85 18.30 -10.78
C TYR A 513 -30.28 18.81 -10.60
N GLU A 514 -31.23 18.17 -11.28
CA GLU A 514 -32.66 18.38 -11.04
C GLU A 514 -33.18 17.23 -10.20
N SER A 515 -33.83 17.55 -9.07
CA SER A 515 -34.42 16.52 -8.22
C SER A 515 -35.70 15.98 -8.85
N GLU A 516 -35.80 14.65 -8.95
CA GLU A 516 -37.00 13.89 -9.30
C GLU A 516 -37.83 13.58 -8.05
N ASP A 517 -37.18 13.31 -6.92
CA ASP A 517 -37.83 13.03 -5.63
C ASP A 517 -38.43 14.29 -4.99
N PHE A 518 -37.80 15.46 -5.22
CA PHE A 518 -38.26 16.76 -4.73
C PHE A 518 -38.50 17.75 -5.88
N LEU A 519 -39.54 17.50 -6.67
CA LEU A 519 -39.91 18.29 -7.87
C LEU A 519 -39.81 19.81 -7.66
N GLY A 520 -39.13 20.53 -8.54
CA GLY A 520 -38.92 21.97 -8.41
C GLY A 520 -37.81 22.38 -7.44
N LEU A 521 -36.95 21.43 -7.03
CA LEU A 521 -35.67 21.71 -6.41
C LEU A 521 -34.53 21.38 -7.36
N GLN A 522 -33.53 22.26 -7.39
CA GLN A 522 -32.27 22.05 -8.09
C GLN A 522 -31.12 22.02 -7.08
N ILE A 523 -30.19 21.09 -7.27
CA ILE A 523 -29.01 20.94 -6.41
C ILE A 523 -27.78 21.20 -7.27
N LYS A 524 -26.95 22.14 -6.83
CA LYS A 524 -25.68 22.43 -7.47
C LYS A 524 -24.54 22.06 -6.53
N SER A 525 -23.67 21.16 -6.96
CA SER A 525 -22.43 20.82 -6.25
C SER A 525 -21.30 21.70 -6.74
N VAL A 526 -20.64 22.41 -5.83
CA VAL A 526 -19.62 23.42 -6.16
C VAL A 526 -18.31 23.09 -5.45
N VAL A 527 -17.27 22.81 -6.22
CA VAL A 527 -15.90 22.66 -5.71
C VAL A 527 -15.03 23.80 -6.22
N LYS A 528 -14.35 24.49 -5.32
CA LYS A 528 -13.34 25.51 -5.64
C LYS A 528 -11.96 24.94 -5.37
N LEU A 529 -11.23 24.57 -6.44
CA LEU A 529 -9.86 24.07 -6.34
C LEU A 529 -8.87 25.24 -6.37
N SER A 530 -7.96 25.30 -5.42
CA SER A 530 -6.85 26.25 -5.37
C SER A 530 -5.57 25.63 -5.93
N ALA A 531 -4.67 26.45 -6.48
CA ALA A 531 -3.41 25.99 -7.07
C ALA A 531 -2.41 25.37 -6.06
N ASN A 532 -2.70 25.40 -4.75
CA ASN A 532 -1.88 24.83 -3.67
C ASN A 532 -2.41 23.49 -3.11
N GLY A 533 -3.42 22.89 -3.76
CA GLY A 533 -3.97 21.58 -3.38
C GLY A 533 -5.09 21.65 -2.35
N ILE A 534 -5.55 22.85 -2.02
CA ILE A 534 -6.73 23.07 -1.18
C ILE A 534 -7.97 23.17 -2.04
N ALA A 535 -8.98 22.37 -1.73
CA ALA A 535 -10.30 22.46 -2.33
C ALA A 535 -11.38 22.72 -1.29
N GLU A 536 -12.24 23.69 -1.59
CA GLU A 536 -13.42 24.03 -0.82
C GLU A 536 -14.66 23.48 -1.53
N PHE A 537 -15.45 22.65 -0.83
CA PHE A 537 -16.65 22.01 -1.38
C PHE A 537 -17.90 22.39 -0.61
N HIS A 538 -18.96 22.73 -1.34
CA HIS A 538 -20.29 23.00 -0.80
C HIS A 538 -21.39 22.74 -1.84
N HIS A 539 -22.64 22.80 -1.40
CA HIS A 539 -23.82 22.69 -2.26
C HIS A 539 -24.67 23.97 -2.20
N GLU A 540 -25.34 24.27 -3.30
CA GLU A 540 -26.39 25.28 -3.41
C GLU A 540 -27.72 24.58 -3.74
N ILE A 541 -28.77 24.87 -2.98
CA ILE A 541 -30.11 24.30 -3.17
C ILE A 541 -31.05 25.43 -3.55
N GLU A 542 -31.60 25.37 -4.77
CA GLU A 542 -32.55 26.35 -5.30
C GLU A 542 -33.96 25.79 -5.29
N ASN A 543 -34.91 26.58 -4.78
CA ASN A 543 -36.34 26.32 -4.93
C ASN A 543 -36.90 27.03 -6.17
N THR A 544 -37.09 26.30 -7.27
CA THR A 544 -37.61 26.84 -8.54
C THR A 544 -39.14 26.91 -8.58
N ARG A 545 -39.82 26.55 -7.49
CA ARG A 545 -41.27 26.67 -7.35
C ARG A 545 -41.67 28.14 -7.13
N SER A 546 -42.94 28.45 -7.42
CA SER A 546 -43.54 29.76 -7.11
C SER A 546 -43.98 29.91 -5.65
N ALA A 547 -43.73 28.91 -4.79
CA ALA A 547 -44.12 28.90 -3.38
C ALA A 547 -42.96 28.43 -2.48
N GLU A 548 -42.93 28.90 -1.24
CA GLU A 548 -42.01 28.43 -0.19
C GLU A 548 -42.21 26.93 0.10
N LEU A 549 -41.13 26.25 0.52
CA LEU A 549 -41.25 24.87 0.98
C LEU A 549 -42.09 24.78 2.26
N GLU A 550 -43.04 23.85 2.27
CA GLU A 550 -43.95 23.63 3.40
C GLU A 550 -43.21 23.09 4.64
N GLU A 551 -42.11 22.37 4.43
CA GLU A 551 -41.30 21.72 5.46
C GLU A 551 -39.83 22.18 5.41
N ASN A 552 -39.13 22.02 6.54
CA ASN A 552 -37.70 22.29 6.60
C ASN A 552 -36.94 21.31 5.73
N MET A 553 -36.04 21.82 4.91
CA MET A 553 -35.17 21.02 4.07
C MET A 553 -33.84 20.72 4.77
N PHE A 554 -33.32 19.52 4.54
CA PHE A 554 -32.02 19.08 5.03
C PHE A 554 -31.20 18.55 3.86
N LEU A 555 -29.89 18.71 3.93
CA LEU A 555 -28.96 18.10 2.99
C LEU A 555 -27.85 17.37 3.74
N MET A 556 -27.53 16.16 3.28
CA MET A 556 -26.37 15.41 3.72
C MET A 556 -25.24 15.57 2.71
N THR A 557 -24.12 16.12 3.19
CA THR A 557 -22.85 16.08 2.47
C THR A 557 -22.07 14.87 2.96
N SER A 558 -21.79 13.90 2.09
CA SER A 558 -21.03 12.70 2.45
C SER A 558 -19.65 12.69 1.79
N PHE A 559 -18.66 12.18 2.53
CA PHE A 559 -17.30 12.00 2.03
C PHE A 559 -16.69 10.72 2.56
N GLY A 560 -15.82 10.11 1.74
CA GLY A 560 -14.93 9.05 2.16
C GLY A 560 -13.63 9.63 2.69
N PHE A 561 -13.21 9.21 3.89
CA PHE A 561 -11.91 9.57 4.45
C PHE A 561 -11.36 8.38 5.25
N TYR A 562 -10.80 7.40 4.53
CA TYR A 562 -10.32 6.15 5.10
C TYR A 562 -8.83 6.02 4.85
N GLY A 563 -8.02 6.73 5.62
CA GLY A 563 -6.57 6.57 5.54
C GLY A 563 -6.09 5.46 6.47
N ASN A 564 -4.94 4.88 6.13
CA ASN A 564 -4.34 3.81 6.92
C ASN A 564 -3.87 4.24 8.32
N ARG A 565 -3.78 5.55 8.60
CA ARG A 565 -3.40 6.10 9.90
C ARG A 565 -4.13 7.41 10.16
N LEU A 566 -5.32 7.30 10.75
CA LEU A 566 -6.15 8.43 11.12
C LEU A 566 -5.62 9.09 12.40
N ILE A 567 -5.41 10.40 12.34
CA ILE A 567 -5.09 11.25 13.48
C ILE A 567 -6.23 12.24 13.65
N LEU A 568 -6.78 12.29 14.87
CA LEU A 568 -7.94 13.14 15.16
C LEU A 568 -7.91 13.71 16.59
N PRO A 569 -8.51 14.89 16.78
CA PRO A 569 -8.71 15.52 18.08
C PRO A 569 -9.91 14.88 18.79
N TYR A 570 -9.66 14.09 19.82
CA TYR A 570 -10.68 13.24 20.45
C TYR A 570 -10.53 13.23 21.97
N GLN A 571 -11.62 13.46 22.71
CA GLN A 571 -11.62 13.59 24.18
C GLN A 571 -10.59 14.61 24.74
N GLY A 572 -10.34 15.71 24.01
CA GLY A 572 -9.41 16.77 24.43
C GLY A 572 -7.93 16.47 24.20
N ARG A 573 -7.62 15.37 23.49
CA ARG A 573 -6.26 14.90 23.18
C ARG A 573 -6.06 14.73 21.68
N TYR A 574 -4.82 14.52 21.25
CA TYR A 574 -4.48 14.21 19.85
C TYR A 574 -4.22 12.72 19.72
N VAL A 575 -5.23 12.00 19.24
CA VAL A 575 -5.24 10.54 19.26
C VAL A 575 -4.76 10.02 17.91
N ASP A 576 -3.70 9.22 17.94
CA ASP A 576 -3.30 8.35 16.85
C ASP A 576 -4.13 7.07 16.94
N MET A 577 -4.99 6.86 15.94
CA MET A 577 -5.76 5.62 15.84
C MET A 577 -4.87 4.44 15.42
N GLY A 578 -3.62 4.69 15.00
CA GLY A 578 -2.59 3.69 14.79
C GLY A 578 -2.72 2.92 13.47
N ASP A 579 -3.94 2.57 13.07
CA ASP A 579 -4.22 1.77 11.86
C ASP A 579 -5.59 2.08 11.25
N ALA A 580 -5.91 1.42 10.13
CA ALA A 580 -7.20 1.54 9.44
C ALA A 580 -8.38 0.95 10.23
N TYR A 581 -8.16 -0.04 11.12
CA TYR A 581 -9.22 -0.66 11.92
C TYR A 581 -9.68 0.30 13.02
N ALA A 582 -8.76 0.74 13.89
CA ALA A 582 -9.08 1.71 14.93
C ALA A 582 -9.43 3.09 14.33
N GLY A 583 -8.94 3.40 13.12
CA GLY A 583 -9.34 4.57 12.36
C GLY A 583 -10.76 4.49 11.77
N ASP A 584 -11.38 3.31 11.70
CA ASP A 584 -12.73 3.14 11.16
C ASP A 584 -13.73 3.99 11.95
N PRO A 585 -14.55 4.82 11.28
CA PRO A 585 -15.68 5.52 11.90
C PRO A 585 -16.63 4.64 12.74
N GLY A 586 -16.55 3.33 12.54
CA GLY A 586 -16.98 2.20 13.37
C GLY A 586 -16.82 2.37 14.86
N HIS A 587 -15.66 2.86 15.25
CA HIS A 587 -15.12 2.60 16.57
C HIS A 587 -15.03 3.84 17.45
N TRP A 588 -15.40 5.00 16.95
CA TRP A 588 -15.36 6.24 17.70
C TRP A 588 -16.69 6.99 17.56
N ASP A 589 -17.07 7.66 18.63
CA ASP A 589 -18.28 8.49 18.64
C ASP A 589 -17.90 9.82 18.01
N SER A 590 -18.52 10.15 16.88
CA SER A 590 -18.28 11.43 16.22
C SER A 590 -18.66 12.62 17.11
N SER A 591 -19.47 12.43 18.15
CA SER A 591 -19.80 13.45 19.15
C SER A 591 -18.65 13.81 20.10
N GLN A 592 -17.62 12.95 20.21
CA GLN A 592 -16.47 13.12 21.11
C GLN A 592 -15.24 13.77 20.44
N ILE A 593 -15.37 14.14 19.16
CA ILE A 593 -14.35 14.90 18.44
C ILE A 593 -14.33 16.35 18.95
N THR A 594 -13.17 16.79 19.47
CA THR A 594 -13.04 18.09 20.14
C THR A 594 -12.53 19.21 19.24
N GLU A 595 -11.99 18.89 18.07
CA GLU A 595 -11.69 19.88 17.03
C GLU A 595 -12.19 19.39 15.65
N ASN A 596 -12.55 20.31 14.77
CA ASN A 596 -13.28 20.08 13.52
C ASN A 596 -12.40 19.63 12.34
N TRP A 597 -11.43 18.72 12.55
CA TRP A 597 -10.50 18.26 11.52
C TRP A 597 -10.10 16.79 11.68
N LEU A 598 -9.74 16.15 10.56
CA LEU A 598 -9.17 14.81 10.46
C LEU A 598 -7.93 14.85 9.56
N PHE A 599 -6.91 14.07 9.89
CA PHE A 599 -5.68 13.98 9.11
C PHE A 599 -5.26 12.53 8.88
N CYS A 600 -4.79 12.26 7.67
CA CYS A 600 -4.25 10.97 7.27
C CYS A 600 -2.86 11.16 6.65
N LYS A 601 -1.92 10.30 7.06
CA LYS A 601 -0.58 10.26 6.48
C LYS A 601 -0.28 8.88 5.91
N GLU A 602 -0.05 8.83 4.61
CA GLU A 602 0.31 7.61 3.88
C GLU A 602 1.70 7.76 3.24
N ALA A 603 2.19 6.70 2.59
CA ALA A 603 3.51 6.69 1.95
C ALA A 603 3.60 7.61 0.71
N TYR A 604 2.48 7.86 0.03
CA TYR A 604 2.41 8.55 -1.28
C TYR A 604 1.66 9.89 -1.23
N GLY A 605 1.43 10.41 -0.03
CA GLY A 605 0.77 11.69 0.16
C GLY A 605 0.24 11.88 1.58
N ALA A 606 -0.04 13.13 1.91
CA ALA A 606 -0.71 13.50 3.13
C ALA A 606 -1.96 14.29 2.79
N CYS A 607 -3.05 13.97 3.48
CA CYS A 607 -4.31 14.65 3.27
C CYS A 607 -5.00 14.95 4.59
N GLY A 608 -5.76 16.03 4.58
CA GLY A 608 -6.56 16.45 5.72
C GLY A 608 -7.86 17.05 5.27
N ILE A 609 -8.91 16.82 6.05
CA ILE A 609 -10.21 17.45 5.90
C ILE A 609 -10.57 18.20 7.17
N TYR A 610 -11.13 19.39 7.03
CA TYR A 610 -11.77 20.10 8.12
C TYR A 610 -13.12 20.69 7.67
N TRP A 611 -14.00 20.95 8.62
CA TRP A 611 -15.34 21.49 8.37
C TRP A 611 -15.68 22.64 9.32
N ASP A 612 -16.78 23.36 9.09
CA ASP A 612 -17.23 24.42 9.99
C ASP A 612 -17.60 23.84 11.38
N PRO A 613 -17.10 24.41 12.50
CA PRO A 613 -17.31 23.86 13.85
C PRO A 613 -18.78 23.85 14.31
N SER A 614 -19.70 24.52 13.60
CA SER A 614 -21.15 24.43 13.85
C SER A 614 -21.79 23.16 13.30
N LEU A 615 -21.14 22.45 12.37
CA LEU A 615 -21.67 21.21 11.80
C LEU A 615 -21.31 20.02 12.68
N LYS A 616 -22.27 19.11 12.81
CA LYS A 616 -22.05 17.83 13.48
C LYS A 616 -21.64 16.79 12.44
N LEU A 617 -20.51 16.15 12.70
CA LEU A 617 -20.11 14.95 11.97
C LEU A 617 -21.02 13.81 12.41
N ILE A 618 -21.68 13.17 11.45
CA ILE A 618 -22.59 12.04 11.64
C ILE A 618 -22.21 10.90 10.68
N ARG A 619 -22.84 9.74 10.85
CA ARG A 619 -22.55 8.56 10.06
C ARG A 619 -23.83 8.01 9.42
N PRO A 620 -24.15 8.42 8.18
CA PRO A 620 -25.33 7.94 7.49
C PRO A 620 -25.22 6.46 7.07
N GLU A 621 -24.05 6.04 6.56
CA GLU A 621 -23.76 4.67 6.08
C GLU A 621 -22.27 4.33 6.33
N TYR A 622 -21.55 3.79 5.33
CA TYR A 622 -20.10 3.60 5.45
C TYR A 622 -19.38 4.97 5.50
N THR A 623 -19.86 5.98 4.75
CA THR A 623 -19.30 7.35 4.67
C THR A 623 -19.45 8.17 5.95
N LEU A 624 -18.63 9.22 6.07
CA LEU A 624 -18.83 10.31 7.01
C LEU A 624 -19.77 11.34 6.40
N GLY A 625 -20.69 11.86 7.21
CA GLY A 625 -21.73 12.80 6.79
C GLY A 625 -21.71 14.09 7.61
N LEU A 626 -22.01 15.20 6.95
CA LEU A 626 -22.28 16.48 7.59
C LEU A 626 -23.72 16.87 7.24
N GLU A 627 -24.55 16.99 8.28
CA GLU A 627 -25.93 17.45 8.11
C GLU A 627 -25.98 18.97 8.03
N HIS A 628 -26.67 19.46 7.02
CA HIS A 628 -26.99 20.87 6.85
C HIS A 628 -28.50 21.08 7.03
N GLU A 629 -28.89 21.86 8.03
CA GLU A 629 -30.27 22.36 8.14
C GLU A 629 -30.42 23.59 7.24
N LEU A 630 -31.23 23.46 6.20
CA LEU A 630 -31.48 24.52 5.21
C LEU A 630 -32.73 25.34 5.54
N GLY A 631 -33.59 24.84 6.43
CA GLY A 631 -34.86 25.46 6.78
C GLY A 631 -35.88 25.40 5.62
N ARG A 632 -36.95 26.20 5.72
CA ARG A 632 -37.89 26.38 4.60
C ARG A 632 -37.27 27.30 3.57
N ILE A 633 -37.12 26.82 2.35
CA ILE A 633 -36.52 27.59 1.25
C ILE A 633 -37.63 28.40 0.56
N PRO A 634 -37.60 29.75 0.59
CA PRO A 634 -38.60 30.57 -0.10
C PRO A 634 -38.63 30.33 -1.61
N ALA A 635 -39.74 30.71 -2.27
CA ALA A 635 -39.86 30.66 -3.72
C ALA A 635 -38.73 31.44 -4.41
N GLY A 636 -37.98 30.80 -5.30
CA GLY A 636 -36.84 31.38 -6.01
C GLY A 636 -35.59 31.64 -5.16
N ALA A 637 -35.54 31.19 -3.91
CA ALA A 637 -34.38 31.37 -3.05
C ALA A 637 -33.35 30.25 -3.23
N VAL A 638 -32.08 30.60 -3.02
CA VAL A 638 -30.93 29.67 -3.01
C VAL A 638 -30.34 29.64 -1.60
N VAL A 639 -30.17 28.45 -1.03
CA VAL A 639 -29.51 28.25 0.26
C VAL A 639 -28.19 27.51 0.03
N ARG A 640 -27.10 28.03 0.62
CA ARG A 640 -25.75 27.48 0.51
C ARG A 640 -25.37 26.69 1.77
N THR A 641 -24.82 25.49 1.59
CA THR A 641 -24.28 24.72 2.71
C THR A 641 -22.96 25.29 3.23
N LYS A 642 -22.63 24.97 4.48
CA LYS A 642 -21.30 25.23 5.03
C LYS A 642 -20.27 24.40 4.28
N ALA A 643 -19.10 24.98 4.00
CA ALA A 643 -18.09 24.30 3.20
C ALA A 643 -17.30 23.25 3.99
N THR A 644 -16.86 22.22 3.29
CA THR A 644 -15.78 21.32 3.71
C THR A 644 -14.51 21.71 2.97
N VAL A 645 -13.37 21.63 3.65
CA VAL A 645 -12.07 21.94 3.04
C VAL A 645 -11.19 20.72 3.13
N PHE A 646 -10.72 20.30 1.97
CA PHE A 646 -9.78 19.20 1.83
C PHE A 646 -8.45 19.75 1.31
N ALA A 647 -7.35 19.29 1.89
CA ALA A 647 -6.00 19.64 1.49
C ALA A 647 -5.25 18.38 1.07
N LEU A 648 -4.80 18.34 -0.18
CA LEU A 648 -3.97 17.26 -0.74
C LEU A 648 -2.54 17.73 -0.93
N ASN A 649 -1.59 17.05 -0.29
CA ASN A 649 -0.15 17.34 -0.38
C ASN A 649 0.24 18.79 -0.05
N THR A 650 -0.67 19.55 0.55
CA THR A 650 -0.40 20.88 1.08
C THR A 650 0.38 20.80 2.40
N PHE A 651 0.13 19.76 3.22
CA PHE A 651 0.72 19.61 4.55
C PHE A 651 1.29 18.20 4.75
N ALA A 652 2.61 18.08 4.94
CA ALA A 652 3.27 16.78 5.15
C ALA A 652 3.12 16.23 6.58
N LYS A 653 2.76 17.09 7.53
CA LYS A 653 2.66 16.76 8.94
C LYS A 653 1.31 17.21 9.50
N TRP A 654 0.76 16.40 10.40
CA TRP A 654 -0.55 16.66 10.99
C TRP A 654 -0.57 17.96 11.80
N GLN A 655 0.57 18.36 12.38
CA GLN A 655 0.66 19.58 13.19
C GLN A 655 0.54 20.85 12.33
N ASP A 656 1.08 20.81 11.11
CA ASP A 656 0.97 21.90 10.14
C ASP A 656 -0.48 22.03 9.67
N PHE A 657 -1.11 20.89 9.34
CA PHE A 657 -2.53 20.85 8.98
C PHE A 657 -3.45 21.32 10.11
N ARG A 658 -3.20 20.88 11.35
CA ARG A 658 -3.93 21.35 12.54
C ARG A 658 -3.81 22.86 12.69
N SER A 659 -2.58 23.38 12.61
CA SER A 659 -2.30 24.81 12.71
C SER A 659 -3.07 25.61 11.66
N PHE A 660 -3.20 25.06 10.44
CA PHE A 660 -4.01 25.62 9.36
C PHE A 660 -5.51 25.54 9.64
N ALA A 661 -6.05 24.36 9.97
CA ALA A 661 -7.47 24.15 10.26
C ALA A 661 -7.96 25.01 11.44
N ARG A 662 -7.10 25.22 12.45
CA ARG A 662 -7.37 26.05 13.64
C ARG A 662 -7.04 27.52 13.48
N LYS A 663 -6.22 27.88 12.48
CA LYS A 663 -5.64 29.22 12.28
C LYS A 663 -4.77 29.69 13.46
N GLN A 664 -3.89 28.82 13.99
CA GLN A 664 -3.02 29.06 15.17
C GLN A 664 -1.59 28.48 14.97
N ARG A 665 -0.52 29.10 15.52
CA ARG A 665 0.88 28.58 15.47
C ARG A 665 1.28 27.91 16.79
N SER A 666 2.02 26.79 16.74
CA SER A 666 2.54 26.09 17.92
C SER A 666 4.07 25.93 17.87
N ALA A 667 4.78 26.27 18.94
CA ALA A 667 6.24 26.18 19.04
C ALA A 667 6.74 24.74 19.25
N PHE A 668 5.86 23.84 19.70
CA PHE A 668 6.19 22.45 19.98
C PHE A 668 5.14 21.53 19.40
N VAL A 669 5.60 20.42 18.83
CA VAL A 669 4.74 19.32 18.45
C VAL A 669 4.37 18.54 19.72
N PRO A 670 3.08 18.47 20.10
CA PRO A 670 2.67 17.62 21.21
C PRO A 670 2.83 16.15 20.83
N THR A 671 3.15 15.33 21.83
CA THR A 671 3.18 13.88 21.70
C THR A 671 1.77 13.37 21.38
N LEU A 672 1.66 12.43 20.44
CA LEU A 672 0.38 11.78 20.14
C LEU A 672 0.04 10.77 21.24
N ASP A 673 -1.21 10.79 21.66
CA ASP A 673 -1.76 9.76 22.52
C ASP A 673 -2.20 8.57 21.66
N ASN A 674 -2.02 7.38 22.19
CA ASN A 674 -2.63 6.20 21.59
C ASN A 674 -4.13 6.17 21.94
N HIS A 675 -4.96 5.60 21.06
CA HIS A 675 -6.37 5.37 21.38
C HIS A 675 -6.57 4.42 22.58
N LEU A 676 -5.65 3.46 22.77
CA LEU A 676 -5.53 2.66 23.97
C LEU A 676 -4.21 3.06 24.65
N GLU A 677 -4.23 3.57 25.87
CA GLU A 677 -3.06 4.11 26.58
C GLU A 677 -2.84 3.33 27.89
N LEU A 678 -1.58 3.12 28.28
CA LEU A 678 -1.20 2.65 29.61
C LEU A 678 -0.48 3.78 30.32
N ALA A 679 -0.95 4.16 31.50
CA ALA A 679 -0.30 5.14 32.37
C ALA A 679 0.06 4.50 33.71
N LEU A 680 1.32 4.62 34.13
CA LEU A 680 1.78 4.19 35.47
C LEU A 680 1.83 5.36 36.44
N SER A 681 1.13 5.27 37.56
CA SER A 681 1.15 6.25 38.66
C SER A 681 1.00 7.69 38.16
N GLY A 682 0.03 7.92 37.27
CA GLY A 682 -0.20 9.22 36.65
C GLY A 682 0.84 9.65 35.60
N GLY A 683 1.62 8.71 35.07
CA GLY A 683 2.69 8.93 34.09
C GLY A 683 4.07 9.21 34.70
N ASN A 684 4.26 9.06 36.02
CA ASN A 684 5.55 9.26 36.68
C ASN A 684 6.35 7.93 36.75
N PRO A 685 7.46 7.80 36.00
CA PRO A 685 8.22 6.56 35.98
C PRO A 685 9.11 6.36 37.22
N PHE A 686 9.20 7.30 38.18
CA PHE A 686 10.18 7.24 39.28
C PHE A 686 9.60 7.10 40.70
N VAL A 687 8.33 6.73 40.82
CA VAL A 687 7.64 6.58 42.11
C VAL A 687 8.27 5.45 42.94
N SER A 688 8.40 5.60 44.27
CA SER A 688 9.05 4.61 45.15
C SER A 688 8.12 3.51 45.67
N ASP A 689 6.80 3.73 45.62
CA ASP A 689 5.80 2.98 46.38
C ASP A 689 4.89 2.13 45.47
N VAL A 690 3.73 1.71 45.99
CA VAL A 690 2.64 1.04 45.26
C VAL A 690 2.32 1.79 43.96
N LEU A 691 2.33 1.07 42.85
CA LEU A 691 2.03 1.59 41.53
C LEU A 691 0.57 1.41 41.21
N THR A 692 -0.01 2.41 40.54
CA THR A 692 -1.32 2.28 39.92
C THR A 692 -1.13 2.25 38.41
N ALA A 693 -1.38 1.12 37.74
CA ALA A 693 -1.49 1.17 36.29
C ALA A 693 -2.93 1.43 35.89
N GLU A 694 -3.11 2.37 34.98
CA GLU A 694 -4.39 2.67 34.36
C GLU A 694 -4.31 2.38 32.87
N LEU A 695 -5.12 1.44 32.40
CA LEU A 695 -5.36 1.24 30.97
C LEU A 695 -6.57 2.09 30.56
N ILE A 696 -6.44 2.90 29.51
CA ILE A 696 -7.44 3.87 29.06
C ILE A 696 -7.78 3.57 27.60
N GLU A 697 -9.02 3.20 27.29
CA GLU A 697 -9.52 3.04 25.91
C GLU A 697 -10.40 4.23 25.53
N ARG A 698 -10.07 4.83 24.38
CA ARG A 698 -10.73 6.02 23.86
C ARG A 698 -11.83 5.64 22.85
N LYS A 699 -11.72 4.50 22.18
CA LYS A 699 -12.79 4.00 21.29
C LYS A 699 -14.11 3.79 22.05
N MET A 700 -15.22 3.75 21.31
CA MET A 700 -16.57 3.42 21.82
C MET A 700 -16.71 1.97 22.27
N VAL A 701 -15.84 1.08 21.81
CA VAL A 701 -15.82 -0.30 22.30
C VAL A 701 -15.31 -0.27 23.75
N PRO A 702 -16.12 -0.69 24.75
CA PRO A 702 -15.68 -0.67 26.14
C PRO A 702 -14.55 -1.68 26.36
N LEU A 703 -13.81 -1.47 27.44
CA LEU A 703 -12.86 -2.46 27.91
C LEU A 703 -13.63 -3.70 28.35
N ALA A 704 -13.40 -4.82 27.68
CA ALA A 704 -14.05 -6.09 27.94
C ALA A 704 -13.07 -7.22 27.62
N GLY A 705 -12.86 -8.12 28.56
CA GLY A 705 -11.87 -9.18 28.49
C GLY A 705 -10.98 -9.19 29.72
N ASN A 706 -9.68 -9.34 29.55
CA ASN A 706 -8.72 -9.34 30.65
C ASN A 706 -7.66 -8.26 30.48
N LEU A 707 -7.37 -7.52 31.55
CA LEU A 707 -6.19 -6.68 31.65
C LEU A 707 -5.20 -7.35 32.58
N GLU A 708 -4.01 -7.63 32.06
CA GLU A 708 -2.92 -8.22 32.81
C GLU A 708 -1.77 -7.23 32.84
N LEU A 709 -1.28 -6.93 34.04
CA LEU A 709 -0.08 -6.15 34.25
C LEU A 709 1.05 -7.07 34.57
N TYR A 710 1.99 -7.08 33.65
CA TYR A 710 3.20 -7.80 33.80
C TYR A 710 4.33 -6.85 34.14
N VAL A 711 5.20 -7.27 35.04
CA VAL A 711 6.36 -6.50 35.46
C VAL A 711 7.60 -7.32 35.21
N GLN A 712 8.59 -6.71 34.59
CA GLN A 712 9.90 -7.29 34.35
C GLN A 712 10.93 -6.46 35.08
N ASN A 713 11.66 -7.05 36.03
CA ASN A 713 12.85 -6.42 36.59
C ASN A 713 14.08 -6.89 35.80
N GLY A 714 14.79 -5.95 35.17
CA GLY A 714 16.06 -6.26 34.52
C GLY A 714 16.00 -7.45 33.55
N GLY A 715 16.95 -8.37 33.68
CA GLY A 715 16.95 -9.62 32.92
C GLY A 715 16.09 -10.74 33.50
N GLU A 716 15.41 -10.50 34.63
CA GLU A 716 14.46 -11.46 35.18
C GLU A 716 13.31 -11.67 34.19
N PRO A 717 12.70 -12.86 34.18
CA PRO A 717 11.45 -13.06 33.46
C PRO A 717 10.38 -12.12 33.98
N GLU A 718 9.56 -11.66 33.05
CA GLU A 718 8.38 -10.89 33.36
C GLU A 718 7.39 -11.74 34.20
N HIS A 719 6.86 -11.17 35.29
CA HIS A 719 5.85 -11.80 36.15
C HIS A 719 4.58 -10.96 36.25
N LEU A 720 3.44 -11.63 36.41
CA LEU A 720 2.17 -10.96 36.62
C LEU A 720 2.19 -10.27 37.98
N ALA A 721 2.01 -8.96 37.97
CA ALA A 721 1.90 -8.19 39.20
C ALA A 721 0.45 -8.00 39.62
N ALA A 722 -0.45 -7.84 38.65
CA ALA A 722 -1.88 -7.73 38.88
C ALA A 722 -2.65 -8.08 37.61
N ASP A 723 -3.87 -8.54 37.77
CA ASP A 723 -4.81 -8.76 36.70
C ASP A 723 -6.19 -8.30 37.10
N MET A 724 -7.01 -8.00 36.09
CA MET A 724 -8.38 -7.59 36.26
C MET A 724 -9.22 -8.12 35.11
N GLU A 725 -10.22 -8.90 35.48
CA GLU A 725 -11.30 -9.24 34.57
C GLU A 725 -12.20 -8.01 34.36
N LEU A 726 -12.46 -7.71 33.10
CA LEU A 726 -13.24 -6.57 32.65
C LEU A 726 -14.49 -7.12 31.98
N HIS A 727 -15.65 -6.99 32.59
CA HIS A 727 -16.88 -7.47 31.98
C HIS A 727 -17.44 -6.40 31.06
N ARG A 728 -17.89 -6.80 29.86
CA ARG A 728 -18.55 -5.87 28.93
C ARG A 728 -19.74 -5.15 29.58
N GLU A 729 -20.42 -5.82 30.52
CA GLU A 729 -21.56 -5.28 31.27
C GLU A 729 -21.20 -4.05 32.13
N ASP A 730 -19.91 -3.86 32.45
CA ASP A 730 -19.42 -2.77 33.28
C ASP A 730 -19.19 -1.45 32.49
N ASP A 731 -19.18 -1.51 31.14
CA ASP A 731 -18.96 -0.36 30.22
C ASP A 731 -17.74 0.52 30.58
N LEU A 732 -16.67 -0.11 31.06
CA LEU A 732 -15.46 0.58 31.54
C LEU A 732 -14.66 1.20 30.40
N ARG A 733 -14.23 2.46 30.61
CA ARG A 733 -13.34 3.23 29.70
C ARG A 733 -11.91 3.34 30.20
N SER A 734 -11.75 3.21 31.51
CA SER A 734 -10.46 3.00 32.12
C SER A 734 -10.54 1.88 33.14
N ALA A 735 -9.40 1.22 33.31
CA ALA A 735 -9.22 0.05 34.12
C ALA A 735 -7.98 0.28 34.98
N GLN A 736 -8.18 0.44 36.29
CA GLN A 736 -7.12 0.74 37.24
C GLN A 736 -6.78 -0.48 38.08
N LEU A 737 -5.48 -0.69 38.28
CA LEU A 737 -4.93 -1.78 39.06
C LEU A 737 -3.79 -1.24 39.92
N GLU A 738 -3.89 -1.48 41.23
CA GLU A 738 -2.79 -1.23 42.15
C GLU A 738 -1.92 -2.48 42.26
N PHE A 739 -0.62 -2.31 42.17
CA PHE A 739 0.34 -3.39 42.32
C PHE A 739 1.63 -2.86 42.95
N SER A 740 2.27 -3.69 43.76
CA SER A 740 3.60 -3.42 44.30
C SER A 740 4.54 -4.47 43.74
N PRO A 741 5.51 -4.09 42.91
CA PRO A 741 6.46 -5.07 42.37
C PRO A 741 7.44 -5.62 43.42
N ALA A 742 7.40 -5.10 44.65
CA ALA A 742 8.53 -5.17 45.59
C ALA A 742 8.23 -5.77 46.97
N GLU A 743 7.25 -6.67 47.15
CA GLU A 743 7.04 -7.26 48.49
C GLU A 743 8.11 -8.29 48.93
N GLU A 744 9.01 -8.79 48.06
CA GLU A 744 9.95 -9.86 48.46
C GLU A 744 11.45 -9.71 48.06
N LYS A 745 11.90 -8.67 47.33
CA LYS A 745 13.30 -8.64 46.81
C LYS A 745 14.00 -7.26 46.72
N LEU A 746 13.83 -6.37 47.69
CA LEU A 746 14.66 -5.14 47.75
C LEU A 746 15.99 -5.31 48.50
N GLU A 747 16.29 -6.50 49.05
CA GLU A 747 17.50 -6.74 49.88
C GLU A 747 18.67 -7.45 49.17
N THR A 748 18.66 -7.62 47.84
CA THR A 748 19.86 -8.11 47.15
C THR A 748 20.75 -6.96 46.72
N GLU A 749 21.96 -6.90 47.31
CA GLU A 749 23.03 -5.92 47.07
C GLU A 749 23.56 -5.84 45.61
N GLU A 750 22.93 -6.52 44.65
CA GLU A 750 23.29 -6.51 43.21
C GLU A 750 22.07 -6.40 42.25
N GLY A 751 20.89 -5.98 42.73
CA GLY A 751 19.66 -5.93 41.93
C GLY A 751 19.63 -4.83 40.87
N GLU A 752 19.15 -5.14 39.66
CA GLU A 752 18.86 -4.15 38.62
C GLU A 752 17.59 -3.35 39.00
N PHE A 753 17.60 -2.03 38.79
CA PHE A 753 16.52 -1.14 39.27
C PHE A 753 15.55 -0.70 38.16
N GLY A 754 15.65 -1.28 36.97
CA GLY A 754 14.75 -1.00 35.86
C GLY A 754 13.61 -2.00 35.78
N TRP A 755 12.39 -1.49 35.80
CA TRP A 755 11.17 -2.26 35.59
C TRP A 755 10.48 -1.87 34.30
N LYS A 756 10.11 -2.88 33.50
CA LYS A 756 9.17 -2.70 32.40
C LYS A 756 7.82 -3.22 32.84
N VAL A 757 6.82 -2.36 32.79
CA VAL A 757 5.43 -2.75 33.01
C VAL A 757 4.76 -2.87 31.66
N ARG A 758 4.29 -4.07 31.34
CA ARG A 758 3.56 -4.35 30.12
C ARG A 758 2.11 -4.65 30.48
N ALA A 759 1.21 -3.79 30.04
CA ALA A 759 -0.21 -4.08 30.06
C ALA A 759 -0.57 -4.87 28.81
N VAL A 760 -1.05 -6.09 29.02
CA VAL A 760 -1.67 -6.89 27.97
C VAL A 760 -3.17 -6.75 28.13
N TYR A 761 -3.79 -6.04 27.20
CA TYR A 761 -5.23 -5.95 27.11
C TYR A 761 -5.72 -7.00 26.12
N ARG A 762 -6.28 -8.09 26.66
CA ARG A 762 -6.96 -9.12 25.88
C ARG A 762 -8.40 -8.74 25.72
N GLY A 763 -8.63 -7.72 24.88
CA GLY A 763 -9.96 -7.28 24.51
C GLY A 763 -10.71 -8.38 23.77
N GLU A 764 -12.05 -8.39 23.89
CA GLU A 764 -12.90 -9.23 23.04
C GLU A 764 -12.76 -8.90 21.53
N ASP A 765 -12.30 -7.69 21.18
CA ASP A 765 -12.10 -7.24 19.80
C ASP A 765 -10.71 -7.59 19.24
N ARG A 766 -9.65 -7.30 19.99
CA ARG A 766 -8.26 -7.64 19.64
C ARG A 766 -7.35 -7.58 20.86
N VAL A 767 -6.27 -8.36 20.82
CA VAL A 767 -5.21 -8.27 21.84
C VAL A 767 -4.30 -7.09 21.51
N GLN A 768 -4.06 -6.24 22.49
CA GLN A 768 -3.19 -5.08 22.37
C GLN A 768 -2.23 -5.03 23.56
N GLU A 769 -0.99 -4.65 23.30
CA GLU A 769 0.03 -4.50 24.33
C GLU A 769 0.41 -3.04 24.46
N ARG A 770 0.63 -2.59 25.69
CA ARG A 770 1.17 -1.28 26.01
C ARG A 770 2.29 -1.45 27.00
N ASN A 771 3.34 -0.68 26.81
CA ASN A 771 4.52 -0.72 27.65
C ASN A 771 4.70 0.62 28.35
N ALA A 772 5.15 0.56 29.59
CA ALA A 772 5.61 1.69 30.37
C ALA A 772 6.84 1.27 31.18
N LEU A 773 7.67 2.25 31.54
CA LEU A 773 8.86 2.00 32.34
C LEU A 773 8.68 2.55 33.75
N TRP A 774 9.23 1.83 34.70
CA TRP A 774 9.27 2.21 36.10
C TRP A 774 10.68 1.99 36.66
N TYR A 775 11.22 3.02 37.31
CA TYR A 775 12.55 3.03 37.90
C TYR A 775 12.42 3.55 39.34
N PRO A 776 12.17 2.68 40.33
CA PRO A 776 12.06 3.11 41.72
C PRO A 776 13.34 3.79 42.17
N GLN A 777 13.19 4.98 42.74
CA GLN A 777 14.31 5.64 43.40
C GLN A 777 14.68 4.86 44.66
N THR A 778 15.97 4.57 44.80
CA THR A 778 16.48 4.01 46.06
C THR A 778 16.73 5.16 47.05
N GLY A 779 16.66 4.88 48.35
CA GLY A 779 17.08 5.84 49.38
C GLY A 779 18.58 6.17 49.39
N ALA A 780 19.34 5.72 48.39
CA ALA A 780 20.77 5.98 48.25
C ALA A 780 21.06 7.46 47.99
N ASN A 781 22.20 7.96 48.45
CA ASN A 781 22.64 9.29 48.07
C ASN A 781 23.31 9.26 46.70
N VAL A 782 23.20 10.37 45.96
CA VAL A 782 24.05 10.61 44.80
C VAL A 782 25.39 11.13 45.31
N ASP A 783 26.36 10.23 45.41
CA ASP A 783 27.70 10.51 45.90
C ASP A 783 28.49 11.32 44.88
N ARG A 784 29.26 12.28 45.38
CA ARG A 784 29.97 13.30 44.61
C ARG A 784 31.39 13.41 45.15
N VAL A 785 32.38 13.02 44.35
CA VAL A 785 33.78 12.99 44.76
C VAL A 785 34.65 13.73 43.73
N ILE A 786 35.65 14.46 44.22
CA ILE A 786 36.70 15.05 43.37
C ILE A 786 38.03 14.42 43.78
N GLU A 787 38.71 13.80 42.83
CA GLU A 787 40.03 13.18 43.03
C GLU A 787 41.05 13.75 42.05
N GLU A 788 42.33 13.74 42.40
CA GLU A 788 43.38 14.18 41.48
C GLU A 788 43.71 13.06 40.49
N GLY A 789 43.53 13.33 39.19
CA GLY A 789 43.82 12.39 38.11
C GLY A 789 44.92 12.87 37.17
N PRO A 790 45.31 12.06 36.18
CA PRO A 790 46.39 12.40 35.24
C PRO A 790 46.16 13.67 34.40
N ALA A 791 44.92 14.13 34.27
CA ALA A 791 44.53 15.36 33.55
C ALA A 791 43.97 16.45 34.48
N GLY A 792 44.34 16.43 35.77
CA GLY A 792 43.83 17.33 36.80
C GLY A 792 42.64 16.72 37.58
N PRO A 793 41.81 17.55 38.25
CA PRO A 793 40.73 17.07 39.10
C PRO A 793 39.66 16.33 38.28
N VAL A 794 39.33 15.12 38.72
CA VAL A 794 38.30 14.24 38.16
C VAL A 794 37.07 14.31 39.06
N TYR A 795 35.96 14.78 38.51
CA TYR A 795 34.66 14.84 39.15
C TYR A 795 33.94 13.53 38.89
N THR A 796 33.70 12.76 39.95
CA THR A 796 32.98 11.49 39.87
C THR A 796 31.64 11.62 40.58
N VAL A 797 30.58 11.21 39.91
CA VAL A 797 29.25 11.06 40.51
C VAL A 797 28.82 9.62 40.42
N SER A 798 28.34 9.07 41.52
CA SER A 798 27.72 7.76 41.57
C SER A 798 26.34 7.86 42.19
N ASN A 799 25.33 7.25 41.57
CA ASN A 799 24.00 7.11 42.17
C ASN A 799 23.77 5.72 42.77
N GLY A 800 24.85 4.92 42.92
CA GLY A 800 24.82 3.53 43.38
C GLY A 800 24.78 2.50 42.25
N VAL A 801 24.27 2.85 41.07
CA VAL A 801 24.08 1.93 39.93
C VAL A 801 24.89 2.38 38.71
N LEU A 802 24.81 3.67 38.43
CA LEU A 802 25.63 4.38 37.47
C LEU A 802 26.72 5.17 38.19
N SER A 803 27.92 5.13 37.64
CA SER A 803 29.01 6.03 38.02
C SER A 803 29.55 6.70 36.77
N MET A 804 29.62 8.02 36.78
CA MET A 804 30.18 8.81 35.69
C MET A 804 31.33 9.68 36.16
N ALA A 805 32.31 9.92 35.28
CA ALA A 805 33.46 10.76 35.59
C ALA A 805 33.74 11.78 34.48
N ALA A 806 34.06 13.01 34.89
CA ALA A 806 34.44 14.11 34.01
C ALA A 806 35.69 14.82 34.54
N ALA A 807 36.60 15.18 33.65
CA ALA A 807 37.82 15.91 33.98
C ALA A 807 37.93 17.13 33.06
N PRO A 808 37.63 18.35 33.54
CA PRO A 808 37.64 19.55 32.69
C PRO A 808 39.02 19.86 32.09
N GLY A 809 40.10 19.38 32.74
CA GLY A 809 41.46 19.48 32.19
C GLY A 809 41.69 18.58 30.96
N PHE A 810 41.03 17.42 30.90
CA PHE A 810 41.01 16.55 29.72
C PHE A 810 40.16 17.17 28.60
N GLY A 811 38.87 17.37 28.83
CA GLY A 811 37.89 17.73 27.80
C GLY A 811 36.59 18.26 28.40
N SER A 812 35.76 18.90 27.57
CA SER A 812 34.36 19.18 27.95
C SER A 812 33.48 17.96 27.71
N VAL A 813 33.86 16.83 28.32
CA VAL A 813 33.21 15.53 28.13
C VAL A 813 33.15 14.76 29.45
N VAL A 814 32.10 13.95 29.61
CA VAL A 814 32.07 12.82 30.54
C VAL A 814 32.83 11.68 29.87
N HIS A 815 34.00 11.32 30.41
CA HIS A 815 34.93 10.38 29.78
C HIS A 815 34.72 8.92 30.23
N SER A 816 33.90 8.69 31.26
CA SER A 816 33.57 7.36 31.77
C SER A 816 32.11 7.34 32.20
N LEU A 817 31.38 6.30 31.80
CA LEU A 817 30.05 5.95 32.32
C LEU A 817 30.04 4.45 32.56
N LYS A 818 30.01 4.10 33.85
CA LYS A 818 29.98 2.72 34.30
C LYS A 818 28.60 2.37 34.79
N HIS A 819 28.11 1.21 34.40
CA HIS A 819 26.93 0.58 34.97
C HIS A 819 27.39 -0.70 35.68
N GLN A 820 27.17 -0.77 37.00
CA GLN A 820 27.63 -1.89 37.83
C GLN A 820 29.13 -2.20 37.65
N GLY A 821 29.97 -1.16 37.55
CA GLY A 821 31.42 -1.27 37.38
C GLY A 821 31.92 -1.51 35.95
N GLU A 822 31.05 -1.90 35.02
CA GLU A 822 31.40 -2.12 33.61
C GLU A 822 31.39 -0.80 32.82
N GLU A 823 32.46 -0.52 32.10
CA GLU A 823 32.57 0.67 31.25
C GLU A 823 31.75 0.53 29.95
N TRP A 824 31.03 1.60 29.61
CA TRP A 824 30.18 1.71 28.41
C TRP A 824 30.63 2.77 27.43
N LEU A 825 31.46 3.73 27.86
CA LEU A 825 31.97 4.76 26.95
C LEU A 825 33.28 4.33 26.33
N ASP A 826 33.48 4.76 25.11
CA ASP A 826 34.80 4.75 24.50
C ASP A 826 35.47 6.10 24.72
N SER A 827 36.67 6.14 25.28
CA SER A 827 37.40 7.37 25.54
C SER A 827 38.92 7.17 25.41
N SER A 828 39.64 8.24 25.05
CA SER A 828 41.11 8.26 25.06
C SER A 828 41.71 8.81 26.35
N TYR A 829 40.88 9.12 27.36
CA TYR A 829 41.35 9.65 28.64
C TYR A 829 42.59 8.88 29.15
N PRO A 830 43.65 9.56 29.60
CA PRO A 830 43.70 10.98 29.98
C PRO A 830 44.18 11.96 28.91
N GLU A 831 44.55 11.52 27.71
CA GLU A 831 45.09 12.39 26.67
C GLU A 831 44.28 12.29 25.38
N ALA A 832 43.98 13.43 24.77
CA ALA A 832 43.21 13.45 23.55
C ALA A 832 44.07 12.94 22.40
N ALA A 833 43.56 12.00 21.60
CA ALA A 833 44.30 11.35 20.54
C ALA A 833 43.48 11.29 19.24
N PRO A 834 44.09 11.10 18.06
CA PRO A 834 43.33 10.85 16.83
C PRO A 834 42.59 9.50 16.90
N ARG A 835 41.31 9.44 16.47
CA ARG A 835 40.57 8.18 16.31
C ARG A 835 39.47 8.28 15.25
N SER A 836 39.41 7.28 14.36
CA SER A 836 38.50 7.26 13.20
C SER A 836 38.53 8.61 12.45
N TRP A 837 37.46 9.41 12.56
CA TRP A 837 37.30 10.69 11.87
C TRP A 837 37.67 11.93 12.71
N TRP A 838 38.03 11.77 13.99
CA TRP A 838 38.20 12.88 14.94
C TRP A 838 39.65 13.07 15.38
N ASN A 839 40.10 14.33 15.45
CA ASN A 839 41.38 14.74 16.02
C ASN A 839 41.34 16.20 16.53
N PRO A 840 41.59 16.47 17.82
CA PRO A 840 41.74 15.49 18.88
C PRO A 840 40.38 14.81 19.16
N TRP A 841 40.40 13.51 19.38
CA TRP A 841 39.24 12.75 19.84
C TRP A 841 39.36 12.53 21.35
N TYR A 842 38.26 12.74 22.07
CA TYR A 842 38.14 12.47 23.50
C TYR A 842 37.32 11.23 23.80
N GLY A 843 36.37 10.92 22.91
CA GLY A 843 35.29 9.99 23.18
C GLY A 843 34.34 10.50 24.26
N GLY A 844 33.64 9.59 24.92
CA GLY A 844 32.73 9.90 26.03
C GLY A 844 31.39 10.49 25.59
N LEU A 845 30.73 11.20 26.51
CA LEU A 845 29.54 12.03 26.27
C LEU A 845 29.98 13.50 26.28
N GLY A 846 29.59 14.26 25.26
CA GLY A 846 29.90 15.68 25.20
C GLY A 846 29.03 16.40 24.19
N VAL A 847 29.35 17.66 23.92
CA VAL A 847 28.63 18.45 22.91
C VAL A 847 29.53 19.03 21.84
N GLY A 848 29.05 18.97 20.60
CA GLY A 848 29.54 19.73 19.47
C GLY A 848 28.95 21.14 19.47
N ILE A 849 29.84 22.13 19.45
CA ILE A 849 29.49 23.54 19.29
C ILE A 849 29.67 23.95 17.82
N PRO A 850 28.66 24.51 17.15
CA PRO A 850 28.74 24.92 15.75
C PRO A 850 30.00 25.74 15.43
N GLY A 851 30.70 25.37 14.37
CA GLY A 851 31.89 26.08 13.92
C GLY A 851 33.17 25.85 14.74
N MET A 852 33.15 25.01 15.79
CA MET A 852 34.34 24.72 16.61
C MET A 852 34.83 23.29 16.46
N ASN A 853 36.08 23.12 16.02
CA ASN A 853 36.76 21.82 16.02
C ASN A 853 37.34 21.47 17.41
N GLY A 854 37.80 20.23 17.58
CA GLY A 854 38.31 19.75 18.87
C GLY A 854 39.49 20.55 19.43
N PHE A 855 40.37 21.11 18.58
CA PHE A 855 41.49 21.96 19.02
C PHE A 855 41.03 23.33 19.48
N SER A 856 40.09 23.97 18.79
CA SER A 856 39.51 25.24 19.23
C SER A 856 38.83 25.08 20.59
N ARG A 857 38.09 23.98 20.78
CA ARG A 857 37.46 23.66 22.08
C ARG A 857 38.48 23.45 23.21
N GLN A 858 39.68 22.93 22.94
CA GLN A 858 40.74 22.79 23.97
C GLN A 858 41.20 24.12 24.54
N LEU A 859 41.20 25.16 23.70
CA LEU A 859 41.70 26.47 24.09
C LEU A 859 40.74 27.19 25.02
N GLU A 860 39.44 26.84 24.99
CA GLU A 860 38.41 27.51 25.77
C GLU A 860 38.44 27.17 27.26
N GLN A 861 37.82 28.05 28.05
CA GLN A 861 37.71 27.85 29.48
C GLN A 861 36.68 26.76 29.77
N ARG A 862 37.10 25.81 30.61
CA ARG A 862 36.31 24.64 30.98
C ARG A 862 36.29 24.52 32.49
N SER A 863 35.12 24.27 33.04
CA SER A 863 34.94 23.97 34.46
C SER A 863 33.87 22.90 34.65
N ALA A 864 33.92 22.24 35.80
CA ALA A 864 32.88 21.32 36.23
C ALA A 864 32.37 21.74 37.62
N ALA A 865 31.08 21.55 37.85
CA ALA A 865 30.41 21.82 39.12
C ALA A 865 29.31 20.78 39.36
N TRP A 866 28.82 20.70 40.60
CA TRP A 866 27.62 19.90 40.91
C TRP A 866 26.35 20.65 40.52
N THR A 867 25.33 19.94 40.05
CA THR A 867 24.06 20.54 39.61
C THR A 867 22.84 19.69 39.97
N GLU A 868 21.67 20.33 40.09
CA GLU A 868 20.37 19.71 40.45
C GLU A 868 19.21 20.33 39.67
N GLN A 869 18.21 19.53 39.25
CA GLN A 869 17.03 19.96 38.48
C GLN A 869 15.74 19.21 38.89
N LYS A 870 14.57 19.87 38.81
CA LYS A 870 13.27 19.30 39.21
C LYS A 870 12.34 19.05 38.02
N ASP A 871 11.72 17.88 37.94
CA ASP A 871 10.74 17.55 36.88
C ASP A 871 9.28 17.89 37.25
N ASN A 872 8.35 17.75 36.30
CA ASN A 872 6.92 18.03 36.42
C ASN A 872 6.17 17.10 37.39
N HIS A 873 6.78 16.00 37.79
CA HIS A 873 6.25 15.12 38.84
C HIS A 873 6.91 15.37 40.20
N GLY A 874 7.92 16.23 40.24
CA GLY A 874 8.58 16.73 41.44
C GLY A 874 9.86 16.02 41.84
N ASN A 875 10.41 15.12 41.02
CA ASN A 875 11.65 14.41 41.31
C ASN A 875 12.87 15.34 41.19
N ILE A 876 13.89 15.16 42.04
CA ILE A 876 15.10 16.00 42.08
C ILE A 876 16.30 15.23 41.52
N TRP A 877 16.69 15.60 40.32
CA TRP A 877 17.81 15.02 39.59
C TRP A 877 19.14 15.67 39.97
N LYS A 878 20.22 14.92 40.12
CA LYS A 878 21.52 15.38 40.62
C LYS A 878 22.67 14.90 39.73
N GLY A 879 23.68 15.73 39.49
CA GLY A 879 24.89 15.26 38.81
C GLY A 879 25.95 16.32 38.53
N ILE A 880 26.57 16.27 37.35
CA ILE A 880 27.69 17.13 36.95
C ILE A 880 27.21 18.14 35.90
N GLN A 881 27.54 19.41 36.11
CA GLN A 881 27.49 20.44 35.09
C GLN A 881 28.90 20.69 34.55
N ILE A 882 29.10 20.43 33.26
CA ILE A 882 30.31 20.87 32.56
C ILE A 882 30.00 22.18 31.86
N THR A 883 30.79 23.21 32.13
CA THR A 883 30.63 24.53 31.51
C THR A 883 31.77 24.78 30.56
N THR A 884 31.43 25.11 29.30
CA THR A 884 32.39 25.59 28.31
C THR A 884 32.05 27.04 28.00
N ARG A 885 32.96 27.96 28.34
CA ARG A 885 32.83 29.38 28.06
C ARG A 885 33.73 29.76 26.91
N ILE A 886 33.14 30.31 25.86
CA ILE A 886 33.86 30.62 24.63
C ILE A 886 34.35 32.06 24.68
N GLU A 887 35.65 32.21 24.84
CA GLU A 887 36.31 33.52 24.94
C GLU A 887 37.33 33.72 23.81
N LYS A 888 38.05 32.65 23.44
CA LYS A 888 39.15 32.73 22.47
C LYS A 888 38.68 32.59 21.04
N HIS A 889 37.76 31.66 20.76
CA HIS A 889 37.20 31.47 19.44
C HIS A 889 36.37 32.69 19.02
N GLU A 890 36.81 33.39 17.98
CA GLU A 890 36.29 34.70 17.59
C GLU A 890 34.80 34.67 17.25
N ALA A 891 34.35 33.69 16.46
CA ALA A 891 32.98 33.64 15.95
C ALA A 891 31.92 33.28 17.00
N ASN A 892 32.30 32.56 18.06
CA ASN A 892 31.37 32.12 19.10
C ASN A 892 31.63 32.81 20.45
N ARG A 893 32.43 33.87 20.45
CA ARG A 893 32.77 34.59 21.67
C ARG A 893 31.50 35.11 22.35
N GLY A 894 31.38 34.86 23.66
CA GLY A 894 30.20 35.24 24.44
C GLY A 894 29.11 34.18 24.50
N ILE A 895 29.30 33.02 23.85
CA ILE A 895 28.43 31.86 24.04
C ILE A 895 28.93 31.04 25.22
N THR A 896 28.01 30.66 26.11
CA THR A 896 28.27 29.73 27.21
C THR A 896 27.38 28.51 27.06
N VAL A 897 27.98 27.33 27.10
CA VAL A 897 27.26 26.05 27.03
C VAL A 897 27.35 25.36 28.38
N HIS A 898 26.19 25.01 28.93
CA HIS A 898 26.05 24.26 30.17
C HIS A 898 25.54 22.85 29.87
N GLN A 899 26.39 21.85 30.07
CA GLN A 899 26.06 20.45 29.88
C GLN A 899 25.70 19.85 31.24
N HIS A 900 24.43 19.53 31.48
CA HIS A 900 24.00 18.86 32.70
C HIS A 900 23.83 17.36 32.43
N TYR A 901 24.58 16.57 33.17
CA TYR A 901 24.46 15.11 33.22
C TYR A 901 23.87 14.77 34.58
N LEU A 902 22.62 14.29 34.56
CA LEU A 902 21.74 14.25 35.72
C LEU A 902 21.26 12.83 35.99
N MET A 903 21.32 12.39 37.24
CA MET A 903 20.88 11.06 37.65
C MET A 903 19.94 11.16 38.85
N LEU A 904 19.02 10.22 38.97
CA LEU A 904 18.24 9.98 40.19
C LEU A 904 18.90 8.90 41.05
N PRO A 905 18.73 8.93 42.38
CA PRO A 905 19.18 7.87 43.29
C PRO A 905 18.82 6.44 42.86
N GLY A 906 19.82 5.59 42.65
CA GLY A 906 19.64 4.17 42.28
C GLY A 906 18.98 3.89 40.93
N VAL A 907 18.77 4.90 40.09
CA VAL A 907 18.07 4.73 38.80
C VAL A 907 19.10 4.61 37.66
N PRO A 908 19.00 3.59 36.78
CA PRO A 908 19.94 3.41 35.66
C PRO A 908 19.59 4.30 34.45
N VAL A 909 19.11 5.51 34.70
CA VAL A 909 18.76 6.52 33.70
C VAL A 909 19.64 7.74 33.93
N LEU A 910 20.41 8.09 32.90
CA LEU A 910 21.12 9.36 32.81
C LEU A 910 20.27 10.30 31.95
N CYS A 911 19.83 11.42 32.53
CA CYS A 911 19.21 12.52 31.81
C CYS A 911 20.30 13.49 31.37
N GLU A 912 20.31 13.83 30.09
CA GLU A 912 21.15 14.88 29.53
C GLU A 912 20.27 16.09 29.27
N LEU A 913 20.62 17.21 29.92
CA LEU A 913 19.88 18.45 29.82
C LEU A 913 20.86 19.58 29.60
N HIS A 914 20.75 20.25 28.45
CA HIS A 914 21.74 21.24 28.05
C HIS A 914 21.08 22.60 27.85
N SER A 915 21.82 23.65 28.20
CA SER A 915 21.38 25.01 27.95
C SER A 915 22.50 25.83 27.34
N VAL A 916 22.08 26.83 26.57
CA VAL A 916 22.97 27.73 25.86
C VAL A 916 22.56 29.15 26.19
N THR A 917 23.49 29.88 26.79
CA THR A 917 23.35 31.32 27.05
C THR A 917 24.08 32.07 25.95
N ASN A 918 23.35 32.97 25.29
CA ASN A 918 23.89 33.77 24.21
C ASN A 918 24.16 35.21 24.65
N GLU A 919 25.42 35.54 24.89
CA GLU A 919 25.90 36.90 25.17
C GLU A 919 26.83 37.41 24.06
N SER A 920 26.69 36.85 22.86
CA SER A 920 27.56 37.19 21.71
C SER A 920 27.30 38.59 21.14
N GLY A 921 26.19 39.24 21.51
CA GLY A 921 25.73 40.50 20.92
C GLY A 921 24.85 40.32 19.68
N LEU A 922 24.62 39.07 19.24
CA LEU A 922 23.82 38.73 18.05
C LEU A 922 22.67 37.79 18.43
N ALA A 923 21.54 37.87 17.73
CA ALA A 923 20.51 36.83 17.82
C ALA A 923 20.92 35.63 16.95
N LEU A 924 20.97 34.44 17.55
CA LEU A 924 21.39 33.21 16.88
C LEU A 924 20.13 32.46 16.41
N THR A 925 19.60 32.84 15.24
CA THR A 925 18.36 32.28 14.70
C THR A 925 18.48 30.82 14.27
N ASP A 926 19.69 30.39 13.90
CA ASP A 926 19.97 29.05 13.38
C ASP A 926 20.95 28.25 14.23
N TYR A 927 20.96 28.46 15.55
CA TYR A 927 21.84 27.73 16.45
C TYR A 927 21.39 26.27 16.60
N SER A 928 22.34 25.35 16.47
CA SER A 928 22.11 23.91 16.64
C SER A 928 23.18 23.32 17.54
N LEU A 929 22.81 22.94 18.76
CA LEU A 929 23.72 22.21 19.63
C LEU A 929 23.64 20.72 19.27
N THR A 930 24.79 20.05 19.29
CA THR A 930 24.88 18.61 19.01
C THR A 930 25.38 17.89 20.24
N GLU A 931 24.65 16.87 20.69
CA GLU A 931 25.13 15.87 21.66
C GLU A 931 25.93 14.82 20.89
N ASP A 932 27.12 14.45 21.37
CA ASP A 932 28.03 13.49 20.74
C ASP A 932 28.42 12.40 21.75
N HIS A 933 27.98 11.17 21.51
CA HIS A 933 28.20 10.01 22.37
C HIS A 933 29.05 8.95 21.66
N PHE A 934 30.04 8.41 22.37
CA PHE A 934 30.88 7.31 21.88
C PHE A 934 30.79 6.10 22.80
N PHE A 935 30.24 5.00 22.27
CA PHE A 935 29.95 3.80 23.05
C PHE A 935 30.93 2.66 22.74
N LYS A 936 31.26 1.89 23.77
CA LYS A 936 32.04 0.66 23.71
C LYS A 936 31.37 -0.41 24.56
N PRO A 937 30.43 -1.20 23.98
CA PRO A 937 29.60 -2.12 24.77
C PRO A 937 30.34 -3.34 25.32
N SER A 938 31.58 -3.60 24.89
CA SER A 938 32.45 -4.67 25.41
C SER A 938 33.92 -4.25 25.27
N SER A 939 34.79 -4.79 26.12
CA SER A 939 36.25 -4.63 25.98
C SER A 939 36.75 -5.13 24.62
N VAL A 940 36.10 -6.17 24.07
CA VAL A 940 36.26 -6.66 22.70
C VAL A 940 35.17 -6.03 21.82
N PHE A 941 35.57 -5.06 20.99
CA PHE A 941 34.63 -4.26 20.21
C PHE A 941 33.73 -5.09 19.25
N ALA A 942 34.27 -6.16 18.65
CA ALA A 942 33.54 -7.03 17.71
C ALA A 942 32.48 -7.95 18.37
N ASP A 943 32.45 -8.02 19.69
CA ASP A 943 31.36 -8.69 20.41
C ASP A 943 30.12 -7.80 20.46
N GLY A 944 30.25 -6.51 20.20
CA GLY A 944 29.14 -5.57 20.24
C GLY A 944 28.10 -5.83 19.16
N TRP A 945 26.91 -5.29 19.38
CA TRP A 945 25.87 -5.13 18.37
C TRP A 945 25.12 -3.82 18.63
N LEU A 946 24.55 -3.23 17.59
CA LEU A 946 23.54 -2.19 17.70
C LEU A 946 22.24 -2.71 17.07
N GLU A 947 21.09 -2.29 17.57
CA GLU A 947 19.79 -2.72 17.09
C GLU A 947 18.95 -1.50 16.72
N HIS A 948 18.54 -1.44 15.45
CA HIS A 948 17.52 -0.50 15.03
C HIS A 948 16.15 -1.16 15.24
N PRO A 949 15.19 -0.53 15.93
CA PRO A 949 13.89 -1.15 16.21
C PRO A 949 13.18 -1.72 14.97
N GLU A 950 13.24 -1.02 13.84
CA GLU A 950 12.60 -1.46 12.58
C GLU A 950 13.47 -2.39 11.73
N LEU A 951 14.81 -2.35 11.85
CA LEU A 951 15.73 -3.00 10.91
C LEU A 951 16.50 -4.18 11.52
N GLY A 952 16.28 -4.47 12.80
CA GLY A 952 16.90 -5.58 13.51
C GLY A 952 18.33 -5.28 13.99
N ARG A 953 19.05 -6.35 14.33
CA ARG A 953 20.38 -6.30 14.94
C ARG A 953 21.50 -6.29 13.93
N PHE A 954 22.46 -5.42 14.18
CA PHE A 954 23.66 -5.16 13.40
C PHE A 954 24.89 -5.48 14.26
N PRO A 955 25.57 -6.63 14.04
CA PRO A 955 26.77 -6.98 14.80
C PRO A 955 27.91 -5.98 14.52
N LEU A 956 28.47 -5.36 15.57
CA LEU A 956 29.60 -4.43 15.47
C LEU A 956 30.82 -5.16 14.92
N GLY A 957 31.63 -4.45 14.15
CA GLY A 957 32.81 -5.02 13.49
C GLY A 957 32.51 -5.98 12.32
N LYS A 958 31.24 -6.33 12.04
CA LYS A 958 30.82 -7.17 10.89
C LYS A 958 29.92 -6.46 9.87
N VAL A 959 29.27 -5.39 10.28
CA VAL A 959 28.40 -4.56 9.44
C VAL A 959 28.87 -3.10 9.49
N ASP A 960 28.64 -2.36 8.41
CA ASP A 960 28.77 -0.90 8.36
C ASP A 960 27.34 -0.35 8.27
N ALA A 961 26.93 0.43 9.27
CA ALA A 961 25.55 0.88 9.40
C ALA A 961 25.52 2.34 9.85
N GLY A 962 25.01 3.21 8.97
CA GLY A 962 24.56 4.57 9.30
C GLY A 962 23.05 4.58 9.37
N LEU A 963 22.50 4.89 10.53
CA LEU A 963 21.08 4.73 10.82
C LEU A 963 20.52 6.05 11.32
N GLN A 964 19.54 6.59 10.58
CA GLN A 964 18.68 7.65 11.08
C GLN A 964 17.73 7.04 12.09
N LEU A 965 17.67 7.63 13.27
CA LEU A 965 16.89 7.11 14.37
C LEU A 965 15.56 7.86 14.47
N LYS A 966 14.53 7.13 14.88
CA LYS A 966 13.23 7.70 15.24
C LYS A 966 13.00 7.44 16.73
N GLY A 967 13.74 8.17 17.57
CA GLY A 967 13.52 8.21 19.01
C GLY A 967 14.23 7.15 19.85
N LEU A 968 14.90 6.15 19.26
CA LEU A 968 15.58 5.11 20.02
C LEU A 968 16.73 4.41 19.28
N LEU A 969 17.87 4.26 19.96
CA LEU A 969 18.96 3.34 19.61
C LEU A 969 19.16 2.30 20.71
N ARG A 970 19.40 1.04 20.33
CA ARG A 970 19.82 -0.05 21.23
C ARG A 970 21.26 -0.48 20.96
N VAL A 971 22.05 -0.65 22.01
CA VAL A 971 23.46 -1.05 21.94
C VAL A 971 23.73 -2.15 22.97
N GLY A 972 24.40 -3.23 22.59
CA GLY A 972 24.81 -4.28 23.52
C GLY A 972 26.01 -5.08 23.02
N ALA A 973 26.32 -6.19 23.68
CA ALA A 973 27.38 -7.11 23.24
C ALA A 973 26.97 -8.57 23.47
N VAL A 974 27.52 -9.52 22.70
CA VAL A 974 27.29 -10.96 22.92
C VAL A 974 27.92 -11.46 24.22
N SER A 975 28.92 -10.74 24.73
CA SER A 975 29.62 -11.02 25.98
C SER A 975 28.91 -10.47 27.21
N ARG A 976 27.87 -9.64 27.04
CA ARG A 976 27.16 -8.96 28.14
C ARG A 976 25.64 -9.12 27.98
N LYS A 977 24.92 -9.18 29.09
CA LYS A 977 23.45 -9.17 29.07
C LYS A 977 22.88 -7.75 29.04
N ASN A 978 23.56 -6.83 29.72
CA ASN A 978 23.18 -5.42 29.76
C ASN A 978 23.24 -4.78 28.37
N MET A 979 22.41 -3.77 28.18
CA MET A 979 22.30 -2.96 26.99
C MET A 979 22.24 -1.48 27.38
N LEU A 980 22.69 -0.61 26.48
CA LEU A 980 22.52 0.83 26.54
C LEU A 980 21.48 1.23 25.50
N HIS A 981 20.52 2.05 25.94
CA HIS A 981 19.48 2.63 25.11
C HIS A 981 19.67 4.14 25.08
N ALA A 982 19.82 4.72 23.89
CA ALA A 982 19.83 6.18 23.73
C ALA A 982 18.45 6.61 23.20
N VAL A 983 17.82 7.56 23.90
CA VAL A 983 16.44 7.99 23.68
C VAL A 983 16.39 9.48 23.36
N ASP A 984 15.68 9.82 22.29
CA ASP A 984 15.50 11.20 21.81
C ASP A 984 14.03 11.53 21.48
N GLY A 985 13.69 12.81 21.51
CA GLY A 985 12.34 13.35 21.32
C GLY A 985 11.97 13.63 19.87
N TYR A 986 12.10 12.66 18.96
CA TYR A 986 11.67 12.78 17.56
C TYR A 986 10.19 13.20 17.43
N PRO A 987 9.82 14.15 16.54
CA PRO A 987 10.64 14.83 15.53
C PRO A 987 11.22 16.18 16.01
N ASN A 988 11.11 16.52 17.30
CA ASN A 988 11.65 17.77 17.83
C ASN A 988 13.19 17.75 17.92
N GLN A 989 13.76 16.54 18.01
CA GLN A 989 15.20 16.26 17.97
C GLN A 989 15.50 15.32 16.79
N ASN A 990 16.71 15.41 16.24
CA ASN A 990 17.16 14.57 15.14
C ASN A 990 18.37 13.74 15.58
N ALA A 991 18.22 12.42 15.65
CA ALA A 991 19.25 11.52 16.14
C ALA A 991 19.76 10.57 15.05
N SER A 992 21.04 10.22 15.15
CA SER A 992 21.67 9.26 14.24
C SER A 992 22.66 8.36 14.98
N ALA A 993 22.74 7.11 14.52
CA ALA A 993 23.75 6.15 14.96
C ALA A 993 24.70 5.80 13.81
N PHE A 994 25.96 5.63 14.15
CA PHE A 994 27.00 5.21 13.23
C PHE A 994 27.85 4.11 13.86
N ALA A 995 27.99 3.00 13.17
CA ALA A 995 28.93 1.96 13.56
C ALA A 995 29.80 1.49 12.40
N ASN A 996 31.09 1.36 12.70
CA ASN A 996 32.06 0.70 11.83
C ASN A 996 32.86 -0.35 12.64
N ASN A 997 34.06 -0.67 12.20
CA ASN A 997 34.97 -1.61 12.84
C ASN A 997 35.81 -1.02 14.00
N GLN A 998 35.76 0.29 14.27
CA GLN A 998 36.61 0.98 15.27
C GLN A 998 35.84 1.81 16.32
N VAL A 999 34.67 2.34 15.97
CA VAL A 999 33.89 3.28 16.77
C VAL A 999 32.39 3.01 16.58
N LEU A 1000 31.64 3.13 17.68
CA LEU A 1000 30.18 3.27 17.67
C LEU A 1000 29.86 4.67 18.19
N GLY A 1001 29.30 5.52 17.33
CA GLY A 1001 28.90 6.88 17.63
C GLY A 1001 27.39 7.05 17.59
N HIS A 1002 26.88 7.95 18.43
CA HIS A 1002 25.49 8.39 18.44
C HIS A 1002 25.48 9.91 18.62
N SER A 1003 24.71 10.62 17.80
CA SER A 1003 24.60 12.08 17.90
C SER A 1003 23.15 12.53 17.85
N VAL A 1004 22.80 13.54 18.65
CA VAL A 1004 21.47 14.17 18.70
C VAL A 1004 21.60 15.66 18.42
N HIS A 1005 20.83 16.16 17.46
CA HIS A 1005 20.81 17.57 17.10
C HIS A 1005 19.49 18.21 17.53
N GLN A 1006 19.58 19.40 18.13
CA GLN A 1006 18.41 20.22 18.40
C GLN A 1006 18.63 21.66 17.93
N HIS A 1007 17.72 22.11 17.06
CA HIS A 1007 17.70 23.46 16.55
C HIS A 1007 16.91 24.37 17.50
N LEU A 1008 17.53 25.47 17.91
CA LEU A 1008 16.98 26.40 18.89
C LEU A 1008 17.34 27.83 18.47
N PRO A 1009 16.38 28.68 18.12
CA PRO A 1009 16.65 30.11 17.95
C PRO A 1009 16.93 30.74 19.33
N ILE A 1010 18.08 31.40 19.48
CA ILE A 1010 18.53 31.99 20.76
C ILE A 1010 18.71 33.50 20.58
N PRO A 1011 17.76 34.33 21.03
CA PRO A 1011 17.95 35.78 21.05
C PRO A 1011 19.16 36.20 21.89
N ASN A 1012 19.70 37.39 21.64
CA ASN A 1012 20.80 37.91 22.46
C ASN A 1012 20.31 38.23 23.87
N GLY A 1013 21.00 37.73 24.88
CA GLY A 1013 20.67 37.86 26.30
C GLY A 1013 19.77 36.75 26.84
N ASP A 1014 19.30 35.84 25.98
CA ASP A 1014 18.44 34.75 26.39
C ASP A 1014 19.24 33.47 26.68
N THR A 1015 18.64 32.61 27.50
CA THR A 1015 19.08 31.23 27.72
C THR A 1015 17.97 30.32 27.24
N VAL A 1016 18.29 29.41 26.33
CA VAL A 1016 17.35 28.42 25.80
C VAL A 1016 17.79 27.04 26.27
N TRP A 1017 16.81 26.24 26.67
CA TRP A 1017 16.99 24.87 27.12
C TRP A 1017 16.65 23.89 26.00
N MET A 1018 17.48 22.87 25.86
CA MET A 1018 17.17 21.71 25.02
C MET A 1018 16.08 20.85 25.68
N LYS A 1019 15.37 20.07 24.86
CA LYS A 1019 14.53 19.00 25.40
C LYS A 1019 15.47 17.92 25.96
N PRO A 1020 15.09 17.25 27.05
CA PRO A 1020 15.95 16.23 27.65
C PRO A 1020 16.13 15.05 26.69
N THR A 1021 17.34 14.49 26.65
CA THR A 1021 17.62 13.16 26.09
C THR A 1021 18.01 12.21 27.23
N TYR A 1022 17.90 10.90 26.99
CA TYR A 1022 18.13 9.91 28.04
C TYR A 1022 19.01 8.77 27.57
N LEU A 1023 19.99 8.39 28.41
CA LEU A 1023 20.68 7.11 28.31
C LEU A 1023 20.15 6.17 29.39
N ILE A 1024 19.65 5.01 28.97
CA ILE A 1024 19.05 4.02 29.86
C ILE A 1024 19.86 2.73 29.76
N LEU A 1025 20.39 2.27 30.89
CA LEU A 1025 21.18 1.04 30.95
C LEU A 1025 20.41 -0.08 31.67
N GLY A 1026 20.51 -1.29 31.14
CA GLY A 1026 19.87 -2.46 31.74
C GLY A 1026 19.71 -3.62 30.77
N GLN A 1027 19.24 -4.75 31.26
CA GLN A 1027 19.05 -5.96 30.44
C GLN A 1027 17.70 -5.98 29.69
N ILE A 1028 16.82 -5.01 29.93
CA ILE A 1028 15.51 -4.93 29.26
C ILE A 1028 15.69 -4.29 27.88
N PRO A 1029 15.35 -4.98 26.76
CA PRO A 1029 15.43 -4.39 25.44
C PRO A 1029 14.25 -3.43 25.22
N LEU A 1030 14.54 -2.13 25.18
CA LEU A 1030 13.51 -1.09 25.06
C LEU A 1030 13.01 -0.90 23.63
N SER A 1031 11.77 -0.45 23.49
CA SER A 1031 11.15 0.04 22.25
C SER A 1031 10.83 1.55 22.36
N PRO A 1032 10.61 2.28 21.24
CA PRO A 1032 10.20 3.69 21.29
C PRO A 1032 8.90 3.92 22.10
N GLU A 1033 8.06 2.90 22.25
CA GLU A 1033 6.86 2.98 23.08
C GLU A 1033 7.18 2.97 24.58
N ASP A 1034 8.14 2.15 24.99
CA ASP A 1034 8.50 1.95 26.40
C ASP A 1034 8.95 3.27 27.06
N VAL A 1035 9.60 4.13 26.27
CA VAL A 1035 10.22 5.38 26.72
C VAL A 1035 9.33 6.61 26.56
N ARG A 1036 8.07 6.45 26.14
CA ARG A 1036 7.15 7.58 25.88
C ARG A 1036 6.93 8.44 27.12
N ASP A 1037 6.79 7.84 28.30
CA ASP A 1037 6.55 8.61 29.53
C ASP A 1037 7.79 9.41 29.95
N LEU A 1038 8.99 8.90 29.70
CA LEU A 1038 10.24 9.69 29.86
C LEU A 1038 10.27 10.90 28.93
N LEU A 1039 9.79 10.75 27.69
CA LEU A 1039 9.67 11.85 26.73
C LEU A 1039 8.56 12.87 27.06
N LYS A 1040 7.63 12.53 27.98
CA LYS A 1040 6.61 13.44 28.51
C LYS A 1040 7.12 14.27 29.70
N LEU A 1041 8.26 13.92 30.29
CA LEU A 1041 8.84 14.69 31.40
C LEU A 1041 9.23 16.10 30.95
N THR A 1042 8.91 17.07 31.79
CA THR A 1042 9.35 18.46 31.62
C THR A 1042 10.06 18.91 32.89
N PHE A 1043 11.10 19.73 32.74
CA PHE A 1043 11.90 20.22 33.86
C PHE A 1043 11.56 21.69 34.11
N ALA A 1044 11.43 22.08 35.38
CA ALA A 1044 11.21 23.47 35.75
C ALA A 1044 12.46 24.28 35.42
N THR A 1045 12.41 25.08 34.36
CA THR A 1045 13.52 25.94 33.95
C THR A 1045 13.27 27.37 34.43
N SER A 1046 14.34 28.14 34.69
CA SER A 1046 14.24 29.55 35.14
C SER A 1046 13.49 30.47 34.16
N THR A 1047 13.21 30.00 32.94
CA THR A 1047 12.40 30.65 31.91
C THR A 1047 10.89 30.55 32.20
N ASP A 1048 10.41 29.46 32.79
CA ASP A 1048 8.98 29.20 33.03
C ASP A 1048 8.40 30.06 34.17
N GLU A 1049 9.24 30.49 35.12
CA GLU A 1049 8.83 31.41 36.20
C GLU A 1049 8.49 32.83 35.70
N LYS A 1050 8.98 33.24 34.52
CA LYS A 1050 8.61 34.52 33.91
C LYS A 1050 7.27 34.46 33.16
N GLU A 1051 6.94 33.36 32.49
CA GLU A 1051 5.68 33.22 31.74
C GLU A 1051 4.46 33.04 32.66
N ALA A 1052 4.61 32.39 33.81
CA ALA A 1052 3.55 32.29 34.81
C ALA A 1052 3.08 33.65 35.37
N SER A 1053 3.93 34.69 35.30
CA SER A 1053 3.59 36.05 35.77
C SER A 1053 2.71 36.87 34.79
N HIS A 1054 2.52 36.38 33.56
CA HIS A 1054 1.77 37.08 32.51
C HIS A 1054 0.44 36.41 32.11
N ALA A 1055 0.08 35.28 32.73
CA ALA A 1055 -1.15 34.55 32.43
C ALA A 1055 -2.40 35.01 33.22
N ASP A 1056 -2.24 35.88 34.22
CA ASP A 1056 -3.36 36.55 34.90
C ASP A 1056 -3.49 38.00 34.42
N HIS A 1057 -3.90 38.20 33.16
CA HIS A 1057 -4.56 39.44 32.69
C HIS A 1057 -5.46 39.24 31.48
#